data_AF-A0A6C0DST3-F1
#
_entry.id   AF-A0A6C0DST3-F1
#
_cell.length_a   1.000
_cell.length_b   1.000
_cell.length_c   1.000
_cell.angle_alpha   90.00
_cell.angle_beta   90.00
_cell.angle_gamma   90.00
#
_symmetry.space_group_name_H-M   'P 1'
#
loop_
_entity.id
_entity.type
_entity.pdbx_description
1 polymer ?
#
loop_
_entity_poly.entity_id
_entity_poly.type
_entity_poly.pdbx_seq_one_letter_code
_entity_poly.pdbx_strand_id
1 'polypeptide(L)'
;MTSNLDTTTFNSPNGYTTNDFGTNPPKCFGYSIAIQTDGKIVMAGYAIDPVSGNNGIALSRYDTNGLLDTTTFNSPLGYNVFLATLTNFFVYSLALQPDGKIVVCGYANTPLFVNPTMFVARFLTNGLIDLTFGGSGYVYINDTYFNTRYPLQTFDQTYAYSVQIDTNFSPPKIVIGGNVRNLNTSPSLNWFSIVRLTSVGALDITFNITGVFAKNFVSGYDEFGSSLAITSGGNYILGGSQVDSLTSISEFAVIEIDTNGSPTTFGPSLSGIFLIPHFSAASNDSGASLKIQSDGKIVLGGTSISNIGTSRYAIARITPTGSLDLPFGSGGQILTPFTLSPYNLTGTSIDIQSNGKIILGGYFNNTLTFADSFSLARYNTNGSIDTTFGLAGNGLILEDIIPGISNNESGNSIAIQTDGKIVVGGTFNYPGGGEDVNFKFILARYFGFPPDPPPNPPPNPTPIPNINICFPAGTPVLTDQGNLPIEQINPEIHTIHRRPIIAITQSYMNENKIVCIEKHAFGINVPNRKTYISCYHGIMYKNRLIPSKQFVGRFHGVYYVKYDGEKLYNVLMERHQLMMINNMKVETLNPKNIVAKLYTNNYSNEEKTKIILEMNENAKNKKHHLYETKNGYETITGNFTRRRFSVIKHNPIISRINFHTRKHYLNNNQYSHTVRHHNHHQMIRPTIKLTPYTFKHGRRRR
;
A
#
# COMPACT_ATOMS: atom_id res chain seq x y z
N MET A 1 4.76 15.29 -7.05
CA MET A 1 5.08 13.96 -7.61
C MET A 1 4.78 12.96 -6.50
N THR A 2 4.19 11.80 -6.82
CA THR A 2 3.79 10.82 -5.79
C THR A 2 4.99 10.01 -5.33
N SER A 3 5.22 10.00 -4.02
CA SER A 3 6.08 9.03 -3.35
C SER A 3 5.60 7.59 -3.61
N ASN A 4 6.49 6.62 -3.45
CA ASN A 4 6.14 5.20 -3.53
C ASN A 4 5.38 4.68 -2.29
N LEU A 5 5.21 5.51 -1.26
CA LEU A 5 4.51 5.21 -0.01
C LEU A 5 2.99 5.12 -0.21
N ASP A 6 2.35 4.12 0.41
CA ASP A 6 0.92 3.78 0.25
C ASP A 6 0.00 4.65 1.11
N THR A 7 0.11 5.96 0.91
CA THR A 7 -0.78 7.01 1.46
C THR A 7 -2.27 6.75 1.21
N THR A 8 -2.62 5.93 0.21
CA THR A 8 -4.02 5.68 -0.19
C THR A 8 -4.70 4.52 0.55
N THR A 9 -3.96 3.49 0.95
CA THR A 9 -4.55 2.27 1.56
C THR A 9 -3.82 1.74 2.79
N PHE A 10 -2.69 2.34 3.20
CA PHE A 10 -2.03 2.04 4.47
C PHE A 10 -2.12 3.25 5.41
N ASN A 11 -2.79 3.09 6.56
CA ASN A 11 -3.07 4.14 7.54
C ASN A 11 -3.38 5.52 6.91
N SER A 12 -4.30 5.51 5.93
CA SER A 12 -4.55 6.65 5.04
C SER A 12 -4.98 7.90 5.84
N PRO A 13 -4.41 9.10 5.58
CA PRO A 13 -3.64 9.48 4.39
C PRO A 13 -2.11 9.24 4.49
N ASN A 14 -1.61 8.64 5.56
CA ASN A 14 -0.19 8.74 5.93
C ASN A 14 0.73 7.79 5.15
N GLY A 15 0.31 6.54 4.89
CA GLY A 15 1.18 5.51 4.31
C GLY A 15 2.17 4.87 5.30
N TYR A 16 2.16 5.35 6.55
CA TYR A 16 2.92 4.81 7.68
C TYR A 16 2.09 4.86 8.97
N THR A 17 2.48 4.05 9.95
CA THR A 17 1.96 4.03 11.32
C THR A 17 3.13 4.12 12.29
N THR A 18 3.03 4.99 13.29
CA THR A 18 3.88 4.95 14.48
C THR A 18 3.08 4.44 15.67
N ASN A 19 3.74 3.79 16.62
CA ASN A 19 3.11 3.22 17.79
C ASN A 19 3.96 3.44 19.05
N ASP A 20 3.29 3.76 20.16
CA ASP A 20 3.86 3.81 21.49
C ASP A 20 3.01 2.97 22.46
N PHE A 21 3.62 2.52 23.55
CA PHE A 21 3.02 1.50 24.43
C PHE A 21 2.40 2.07 25.71
N GLY A 22 2.02 3.35 25.73
CA GLY A 22 1.21 3.93 26.80
C GLY A 22 1.44 5.42 27.09
N THR A 23 0.63 5.97 27.98
CA THR A 23 0.48 7.41 28.27
C THR A 23 1.62 8.05 29.08
N ASN A 24 2.77 7.40 29.16
CA ASN A 24 4.05 7.94 29.61
C ASN A 24 5.10 7.04 28.95
N PRO A 25 5.47 7.31 27.68
CA PRO A 25 5.82 6.22 26.76
C PRO A 25 7.18 5.58 27.07
N PRO A 26 7.27 4.23 27.11
CA PRO A 26 8.56 3.56 27.10
C PRO A 26 9.31 3.86 25.80
N LYS A 27 10.65 3.86 25.83
CA LYS A 27 11.46 4.11 24.62
C LYS A 27 11.51 2.81 23.81
N CYS A 28 10.86 2.79 22.64
CA CYS A 28 10.56 1.57 21.86
C CYS A 28 11.47 1.45 20.64
N PHE A 29 12.18 0.33 20.52
CA PHE A 29 13.14 0.05 19.44
C PHE A 29 12.68 -1.17 18.66
N GLY A 30 12.16 -0.96 17.45
CA GLY A 30 11.63 -1.99 16.57
C GLY A 30 12.70 -2.55 15.64
N TYR A 31 12.83 -3.89 15.58
CA TYR A 31 13.89 -4.57 14.82
C TYR A 31 13.37 -5.54 13.76
N SER A 32 12.21 -6.16 13.96
CA SER A 32 11.78 -7.29 13.11
C SER A 32 10.27 -7.23 12.80
N ILE A 33 9.89 -7.57 11.57
CA ILE A 33 8.49 -7.73 11.16
C ILE A 33 8.25 -9.08 10.47
N ALA A 34 7.04 -9.61 10.64
CA ALA A 34 6.56 -10.79 9.94
C ALA A 34 5.06 -10.66 9.60
N ILE A 35 4.65 -11.24 8.49
CA ILE A 35 3.27 -11.20 8.00
C ILE A 35 2.61 -12.55 8.32
N GLN A 36 1.49 -12.52 9.03
CA GLN A 36 0.70 -13.71 9.37
C GLN A 36 -0.08 -14.20 8.13
N THR A 37 -0.56 -15.44 8.17
CA THR A 37 -1.28 -16.09 7.05
C THR A 37 -2.62 -15.42 6.70
N ASP A 38 -3.17 -14.59 7.59
CA ASP A 38 -4.34 -13.74 7.35
C ASP A 38 -3.99 -12.32 6.85
N GLY A 39 -2.71 -12.06 6.59
CA GLY A 39 -2.18 -10.79 6.11
C GLY A 39 -1.90 -9.74 7.19
N LYS A 40 -2.20 -10.00 8.47
CA LYS A 40 -1.83 -9.10 9.58
C LYS A 40 -0.31 -9.01 9.72
N ILE A 41 0.17 -7.87 10.21
CA ILE A 41 1.60 -7.59 10.35
C ILE A 41 1.96 -7.61 11.84
N VAL A 42 2.84 -8.50 12.27
CA VAL A 42 3.40 -8.52 13.62
C VAL A 42 4.78 -7.86 13.59
N MET A 43 5.04 -6.99 14.57
CA MET A 43 6.29 -6.26 14.73
C MET A 43 6.87 -6.48 16.12
N ALA A 44 8.17 -6.79 16.19
CA ALA A 44 8.90 -7.11 17.40
C ALA A 44 10.14 -6.24 17.60
N GLY A 45 10.49 -6.07 18.88
CA GLY A 45 11.61 -5.26 19.34
C GLY A 45 11.65 -5.23 20.86
N TYR A 46 12.31 -4.23 21.45
CA TYR A 46 12.30 -4.03 22.91
C TYR A 46 11.78 -2.63 23.28
N ALA A 47 11.34 -2.48 24.52
CA ALA A 47 10.85 -1.21 25.07
C ALA A 47 11.42 -0.97 26.46
N ILE A 48 12.02 0.21 26.69
CA ILE A 48 12.59 0.60 27.99
C ILE A 48 11.47 1.10 28.89
N ASP A 49 11.14 0.36 29.95
CA ASP A 49 10.10 0.73 30.92
C ASP A 49 10.47 2.04 31.65
N PRO A 50 9.60 3.08 31.63
CA PRO A 50 9.92 4.40 32.15
C PRO A 50 9.99 4.46 33.69
N VAL A 51 9.50 3.44 34.40
CA VAL A 51 9.46 3.42 35.88
C VAL A 51 10.69 2.71 36.46
N SER A 52 11.06 1.58 35.89
CA SER A 52 12.16 0.73 36.38
C SER A 52 13.43 0.79 35.54
N GLY A 53 13.37 1.39 34.34
CA GLY A 53 14.48 1.47 33.40
C GLY A 53 14.82 0.15 32.69
N ASN A 54 14.04 -0.91 32.90
CA ASN A 54 14.33 -2.24 32.33
C ASN A 54 13.79 -2.41 30.91
N ASN A 55 14.55 -3.10 30.07
CA ASN A 55 14.15 -3.43 28.69
C ASN A 55 13.21 -4.64 28.67
N GLY A 56 11.94 -4.42 28.34
CA GLY A 56 10.95 -5.47 28.10
C GLY A 56 10.90 -5.92 26.63
N ILE A 57 10.45 -7.16 26.41
CA ILE A 57 10.11 -7.67 25.07
C ILE A 57 8.87 -6.93 24.59
N ALA A 58 8.93 -6.30 23.42
CA ALA A 58 7.84 -5.52 22.87
C ALA A 58 7.29 -6.11 21.56
N LEU A 59 5.97 -6.29 21.51
CA LEU A 59 5.22 -6.78 20.36
C LEU A 59 4.07 -5.83 20.03
N SER A 60 3.79 -5.65 18.73
CA SER A 60 2.54 -5.04 18.25
C SER A 60 2.02 -5.78 17.03
N ARG A 61 0.69 -5.78 16.83
CA ARG A 61 0.07 -6.31 15.61
C ARG A 61 -0.81 -5.28 14.94
N TYR A 62 -0.70 -5.22 13.62
CA TYR A 62 -1.48 -4.35 12.76
C TYR A 62 -2.32 -5.19 11.79
N ASP A 63 -3.43 -4.63 11.32
CA ASP A 63 -4.22 -5.21 10.24
C ASP A 63 -3.48 -5.16 8.89
N THR A 64 -4.12 -5.66 7.83
CA THR A 64 -3.57 -5.62 6.48
C THR A 64 -3.32 -4.21 5.94
N ASN A 65 -3.81 -3.17 6.60
CA ASN A 65 -3.74 -1.75 6.21
C ASN A 65 -2.96 -0.89 7.24
N GLY A 66 -2.25 -1.51 8.19
CA GLY A 66 -1.40 -0.80 9.14
C GLY A 66 -2.13 -0.19 10.35
N LEU A 67 -3.42 -0.47 10.53
CA LEU A 67 -4.16 -0.05 11.74
C LEU A 67 -3.90 -1.04 12.88
N LEU A 68 -3.69 -0.54 14.10
CA LEU A 68 -3.36 -1.37 15.26
C LEU A 68 -4.52 -2.31 15.66
N ASP A 69 -4.24 -3.61 15.82
CA ASP A 69 -5.23 -4.66 16.11
C ASP A 69 -5.62 -4.71 17.60
N THR A 70 -6.22 -3.62 18.07
CA THR A 70 -6.83 -3.48 19.41
C THR A 70 -7.93 -4.51 19.68
N THR A 71 -8.46 -5.17 18.65
CA THR A 71 -9.61 -6.08 18.75
C THR A 71 -9.25 -7.51 19.08
N THR A 72 -8.11 -8.03 18.57
CA THR A 72 -7.76 -9.46 18.73
C THR A 72 -6.31 -9.72 19.16
N PHE A 73 -5.48 -8.67 19.32
CA PHE A 73 -4.15 -8.76 19.90
C PHE A 73 -4.09 -7.99 21.23
N ASN A 74 -3.82 -8.69 22.33
CA ASN A 74 -3.79 -8.17 23.70
C ASN A 74 -4.87 -7.11 24.00
N SER A 75 -6.12 -7.42 23.64
CA SER A 75 -7.23 -6.46 23.61
C SER A 75 -7.48 -5.83 24.99
N PRO A 76 -7.68 -4.50 25.09
CA PRO A 76 -7.91 -3.53 24.01
C PRO A 76 -6.65 -2.87 23.41
N LEU A 77 -5.44 -3.33 23.73
CA LEU A 77 -4.21 -2.57 23.46
C LEU A 77 -3.68 -2.72 22.03
N GLY A 78 -3.74 -3.91 21.40
CA GLY A 78 -3.10 -4.15 20.10
C GLY A 78 -1.56 -4.30 20.16
N TYR A 79 -0.99 -4.18 21.35
CA TYR A 79 0.43 -4.36 21.66
C TYR A 79 0.61 -5.08 23.00
N ASN A 80 1.80 -5.65 23.23
CA ASN A 80 2.21 -6.22 24.51
C ASN A 80 3.65 -5.80 24.83
N VAL A 81 3.92 -5.44 26.08
CA VAL A 81 5.27 -5.28 26.61
C VAL A 81 5.42 -6.26 27.78
N PHE A 82 6.27 -7.26 27.61
CA PHE A 82 6.55 -8.28 28.61
C PHE A 82 7.86 -7.94 29.35
N LEU A 83 7.73 -7.73 30.66
CA LEU A 83 8.84 -7.48 31.58
C LEU A 83 9.06 -8.72 32.44
N ALA A 84 10.32 -9.10 32.67
CA ALA A 84 10.70 -10.09 33.67
C ALA A 84 11.59 -9.45 34.73
N THR A 85 11.44 -9.89 35.98
CA THR A 85 12.12 -9.31 37.14
C THR A 85 13.64 -9.22 36.94
N LEU A 86 14.18 -8.00 37.13
CA LEU A 86 15.61 -7.67 37.00
C LEU A 86 16.26 -8.09 35.65
N THR A 87 15.47 -8.26 34.59
CA THR A 87 15.95 -8.75 33.30
C THR A 87 15.75 -7.71 32.21
N ASN A 88 16.78 -7.49 31.41
CA ASN A 88 16.80 -6.55 30.29
C ASN A 88 16.94 -7.31 28.98
N PHE A 89 15.85 -7.42 28.22
CA PHE A 89 15.78 -8.12 26.94
C PHE A 89 16.07 -7.19 25.75
N PHE A 90 16.89 -7.64 24.81
CA PHE A 90 17.18 -6.96 23.55
C PHE A 90 16.78 -7.87 22.38
N VAL A 91 15.59 -7.64 21.81
CA VAL A 91 15.00 -8.46 20.72
C VAL A 91 15.49 -8.00 19.36
N TYR A 92 15.94 -8.94 18.51
CA TYR A 92 16.42 -8.64 17.15
C TYR A 92 15.62 -9.32 16.03
N SER A 93 14.99 -10.47 16.29
CA SER A 93 14.27 -11.23 15.26
C SER A 93 12.99 -11.87 15.80
N LEU A 94 11.95 -11.92 14.97
CA LEU A 94 10.79 -12.81 15.18
C LEU A 94 10.63 -13.83 14.04
N ALA A 95 9.98 -14.94 14.37
CA ALA A 95 9.45 -15.90 13.42
C ALA A 95 8.04 -16.38 13.85
N LEU A 96 7.25 -16.83 12.89
CA LEU A 96 5.89 -17.34 13.12
C LEU A 96 5.87 -18.86 13.03
N GLN A 97 5.31 -19.54 14.03
CA GLN A 97 5.07 -20.98 13.98
C GLN A 97 3.83 -21.29 13.11
N PRO A 98 3.70 -22.49 12.53
CA PRO A 98 2.54 -22.89 11.71
C PRO A 98 1.18 -22.84 12.44
N ASP A 99 1.17 -22.89 13.77
CA ASP A 99 -0.03 -22.71 14.61
C ASP A 99 -0.32 -21.23 14.95
N GLY A 100 0.44 -20.30 14.35
CA GLY A 100 0.31 -18.86 14.52
C GLY A 100 0.95 -18.29 15.79
N LYS A 101 1.61 -19.10 16.63
CA LYS A 101 2.41 -18.58 17.74
C LYS A 101 3.59 -17.76 17.23
N ILE A 102 3.97 -16.74 18.00
CA ILE A 102 5.06 -15.81 17.68
C ILE A 102 6.27 -16.18 18.54
N VAL A 103 7.41 -16.47 17.91
CA VAL A 103 8.68 -16.70 18.59
C VAL A 103 9.58 -15.50 18.34
N VAL A 104 10.26 -15.01 19.39
CA VAL A 104 11.28 -13.95 19.30
C VAL A 104 12.60 -14.42 19.89
N CYS A 105 13.71 -13.92 19.37
CA CYS A 105 15.04 -14.14 19.94
C CYS A 105 15.83 -12.84 20.11
N GLY A 106 16.88 -12.92 20.92
CA GLY A 106 17.76 -11.82 21.24
C GLY A 106 18.80 -12.20 22.29
N TYR A 107 19.39 -11.20 22.94
CA TYR A 107 20.17 -11.41 24.17
C TYR A 107 19.53 -10.70 25.37
N ALA A 108 19.83 -11.18 26.57
CA ALA A 108 19.34 -10.64 27.82
C ALA A 108 20.50 -10.39 28.79
N ASN A 109 20.40 -9.30 29.54
CA ASN A 109 21.25 -9.01 30.70
C ASN A 109 20.41 -9.22 31.97
N THR A 110 20.88 -10.05 32.89
CA THR A 110 20.11 -10.49 34.07
C THR A 110 21.05 -10.92 35.21
N PRO A 111 20.75 -10.68 36.51
CA PRO A 111 21.61 -11.10 37.62
C PRO A 111 21.92 -12.61 37.70
N LEU A 112 21.22 -13.45 36.93
CA LEU A 112 21.52 -14.88 36.82
C LEU A 112 22.81 -15.18 36.04
N PHE A 113 23.24 -14.28 35.15
CA PHE A 113 24.42 -14.44 34.31
C PHE A 113 25.23 -13.14 34.26
N VAL A 114 26.54 -13.22 34.50
CA VAL A 114 27.44 -12.04 34.56
C VAL A 114 27.53 -11.31 33.20
N ASN A 115 27.12 -11.98 32.12
CA ASN A 115 27.34 -11.60 30.73
C ASN A 115 26.05 -11.67 29.89
N PRO A 116 25.99 -10.93 28.76
CA PRO A 116 24.93 -11.05 27.77
C PRO A 116 24.70 -12.51 27.35
N THR A 117 23.45 -12.95 27.47
CA THR A 117 23.04 -14.35 27.27
C THR A 117 21.88 -14.43 26.30
N MET A 118 21.96 -15.29 25.29
CA MET A 118 20.86 -15.56 24.34
C MET A 118 19.56 -15.89 25.08
N PHE A 119 18.45 -15.37 24.59
CA PHE A 119 17.12 -15.84 24.98
C PHE A 119 16.25 -16.13 23.77
N VAL A 120 15.26 -17.00 23.98
CA VAL A 120 14.14 -17.22 23.07
C VAL A 120 12.86 -17.13 23.90
N ALA A 121 11.89 -16.35 23.44
CA ALA A 121 10.57 -16.25 24.08
C ALA A 121 9.47 -16.59 23.08
N ARG A 122 8.34 -17.12 23.58
CA ARG A 122 7.17 -17.44 22.76
C ARG A 122 5.90 -16.79 23.29
N PHE A 123 5.09 -16.30 22.36
CA PHE A 123 3.80 -15.68 22.57
C PHE A 123 2.72 -16.42 21.78
N LEU A 124 1.51 -16.41 22.31
CA LEU A 124 0.31 -16.96 21.69
C LEU A 124 -0.14 -16.10 20.49
N THR A 125 -1.05 -16.62 19.68
CA THR A 125 -1.68 -15.93 18.53
C THR A 125 -2.38 -14.61 18.88
N ASN A 126 -2.65 -14.36 20.16
CA ASN A 126 -3.26 -13.12 20.67
C ASN A 126 -2.24 -12.17 21.33
N GLY A 127 -0.93 -12.45 21.28
CA GLY A 127 0.11 -11.57 21.81
C GLY A 127 0.37 -11.68 23.31
N LEU A 128 -0.26 -12.61 24.02
CA LEU A 128 0.09 -12.95 25.41
C LEU A 128 1.27 -13.94 25.44
N ILE A 129 2.11 -13.85 26.48
CA ILE A 129 3.23 -14.78 26.69
C ILE A 129 2.73 -16.24 26.82
N ASP A 130 3.37 -17.19 26.14
CA ASP A 130 3.00 -18.61 26.17
C ASP A 130 3.77 -19.35 27.27
N LEU A 131 3.22 -19.35 28.49
CA LEU A 131 3.81 -20.00 29.66
C LEU A 131 4.09 -21.52 29.50
N THR A 132 3.58 -22.17 28.45
CA THR A 132 3.92 -23.57 28.14
C THR A 132 5.33 -23.72 27.53
N PHE A 133 5.94 -22.63 27.06
CA PHE A 133 7.29 -22.60 26.52
C PHE A 133 8.31 -22.35 27.64
N GLY A 134 9.24 -23.28 27.86
CA GLY A 134 10.24 -23.19 28.94
C GLY A 134 9.69 -23.19 30.38
N GLY A 135 8.36 -23.26 30.57
CA GLY A 135 7.67 -23.13 31.87
C GLY A 135 7.45 -21.69 32.34
N SER A 136 8.03 -20.69 31.66
CA SER A 136 7.96 -19.26 32.00
C SER A 136 7.56 -18.36 30.82
N GLY A 137 7.45 -18.92 29.62
CA GLY A 137 7.31 -18.18 28.36
C GLY A 137 8.62 -17.96 27.60
N TYR A 138 9.77 -18.20 28.24
CA TYR A 138 11.09 -17.95 27.65
C TYR A 138 12.18 -18.88 28.20
N VAL A 139 13.26 -19.03 27.46
CA VAL A 139 14.44 -19.82 27.83
C VAL A 139 15.72 -19.03 27.57
N TYR A 140 16.78 -19.34 28.33
CA TYR A 140 18.12 -18.80 28.15
C TYR A 140 19.07 -19.87 27.59
N ILE A 141 19.95 -19.49 26.66
CA ILE A 141 21.04 -20.36 26.17
C ILE A 141 22.38 -19.70 26.50
N ASN A 142 22.92 -20.03 27.67
CA ASN A 142 24.18 -19.47 28.18
C ASN A 142 25.42 -20.17 27.61
N ASP A 143 26.58 -19.64 27.99
CA ASP A 143 27.91 -20.17 27.68
C ASP A 143 28.09 -21.65 28.04
N THR A 144 27.42 -22.13 29.09
CA THR A 144 27.72 -23.43 29.71
C THR A 144 27.41 -24.59 28.76
N TYR A 145 26.43 -24.43 27.87
CA TYR A 145 26.15 -25.39 26.80
C TYR A 145 27.26 -25.45 25.75
N PHE A 146 27.88 -24.31 25.42
CA PHE A 146 29.01 -24.23 24.50
C PHE A 146 30.29 -24.77 25.15
N ASN A 147 30.56 -24.40 26.41
CA ASN A 147 31.66 -24.91 27.23
C ASN A 147 31.57 -26.45 27.40
N THR A 148 30.37 -27.00 27.57
CA THR A 148 30.13 -28.46 27.59
C THR A 148 30.40 -29.11 26.23
N ARG A 149 30.06 -28.45 25.12
CA ARG A 149 30.25 -28.99 23.76
C ARG A 149 31.71 -28.92 23.29
N TYR A 150 32.46 -27.93 23.75
CA TYR A 150 33.81 -27.61 23.31
C TYR A 150 34.76 -27.46 24.53
N PRO A 151 35.04 -28.54 25.28
CA PRO A 151 35.75 -28.46 26.58
C PRO A 151 37.23 -28.04 26.52
N LEU A 152 37.76 -27.72 25.34
CA LEU A 152 39.07 -27.09 25.14
C LEU A 152 38.96 -25.57 24.90
N GLN A 153 37.75 -25.02 25.05
CA GLN A 153 37.39 -23.63 24.80
C GLN A 153 36.64 -23.07 26.01
N THR A 154 36.69 -21.75 26.15
CA THR A 154 36.05 -20.98 27.22
C THR A 154 35.24 -19.87 26.56
N PHE A 155 33.93 -20.06 26.49
CA PHE A 155 32.97 -19.05 26.09
C PHE A 155 32.39 -18.33 27.31
N ASP A 156 31.99 -17.08 27.14
CA ASP A 156 31.42 -16.29 28.23
C ASP A 156 30.25 -15.35 27.85
N GLN A 157 30.04 -15.05 26.57
CA GLN A 157 28.91 -14.25 26.07
C GLN A 157 28.21 -14.97 24.91
N THR A 158 26.88 -14.88 24.85
CA THR A 158 26.09 -15.50 23.78
C THR A 158 25.04 -14.51 23.22
N TYR A 159 25.00 -14.35 21.90
CA TYR A 159 24.16 -13.35 21.20
C TYR A 159 23.35 -14.00 20.09
N ALA A 160 22.03 -13.73 20.03
CA ALA A 160 21.14 -14.22 18.97
C ALA A 160 20.58 -13.06 18.15
N TYR A 161 20.68 -13.14 16.82
CA TYR A 161 20.23 -12.10 15.90
C TYR A 161 19.15 -12.57 14.91
N SER A 162 18.99 -13.88 14.73
CA SER A 162 17.99 -14.44 13.80
C SER A 162 17.35 -15.71 14.35
N VAL A 163 16.03 -15.86 14.17
CA VAL A 163 15.29 -17.10 14.49
C VAL A 163 14.50 -17.59 13.28
N GLN A 164 14.46 -18.91 13.09
CA GLN A 164 13.66 -19.60 12.09
C GLN A 164 12.89 -20.76 12.71
N ILE A 165 11.77 -21.14 12.09
CA ILE A 165 10.98 -22.32 12.48
C ILE A 165 11.18 -23.42 11.45
N ASP A 166 11.82 -24.51 11.86
CA ASP A 166 12.08 -25.66 11.00
C ASP A 166 10.90 -26.63 11.00
N THR A 167 10.13 -26.59 9.91
CA THR A 167 8.92 -27.39 9.69
C THR A 167 9.19 -28.75 9.04
N ASN A 168 10.46 -29.09 8.74
CA ASN A 168 10.83 -30.44 8.30
C ASN A 168 10.71 -31.47 9.43
N PHE A 169 10.67 -31.00 10.68
CA PHE A 169 10.42 -31.80 11.87
C PHE A 169 8.95 -31.70 12.32
N SER A 170 8.43 -32.80 12.87
CA SER A 170 7.14 -32.84 13.56
C SER A 170 7.35 -33.33 15.00
N PRO A 171 7.11 -32.50 16.04
CA PRO A 171 6.74 -31.08 15.95
C PRO A 171 7.90 -30.19 15.45
N PRO A 172 7.63 -29.00 14.90
CA PRO A 172 8.65 -28.10 14.37
C PRO A 172 9.73 -27.71 15.39
N LYS A 173 10.99 -27.61 14.94
CA LYS A 173 12.09 -27.10 15.77
C LYS A 173 12.19 -25.58 15.65
N ILE A 174 12.84 -24.95 16.62
CA ILE A 174 13.20 -23.53 16.56
C ILE A 174 14.72 -23.48 16.37
N VAL A 175 15.20 -22.79 15.35
CA VAL A 175 16.62 -22.67 15.03
C VAL A 175 17.02 -21.21 15.17
N ILE A 176 18.14 -20.94 15.85
CA ILE A 176 18.60 -19.60 16.19
C ILE A 176 20.01 -19.41 15.64
N GLY A 177 20.26 -18.29 14.96
CA GLY A 177 21.56 -17.87 14.44
C GLY A 177 22.09 -16.65 15.20
N GLY A 178 23.41 -16.59 15.37
CA GLY A 178 24.07 -15.57 16.17
C GLY A 178 25.59 -15.78 16.28
N ASN A 179 26.17 -15.35 17.41
CA ASN A 179 27.57 -15.61 17.76
C ASN A 179 27.77 -15.84 19.26
N VAL A 180 28.93 -16.41 19.61
CA VAL A 180 29.40 -16.59 20.99
C VAL A 180 30.83 -16.08 21.14
N ARG A 181 31.15 -15.41 22.25
CA ARG A 181 32.50 -14.89 22.51
C ARG A 181 33.39 -15.94 23.17
N ASN A 182 34.57 -16.15 22.60
CA ASN A 182 35.62 -17.06 23.04
C ASN A 182 36.77 -16.31 23.72
N LEU A 183 37.26 -16.82 24.86
CA LEU A 183 38.31 -16.20 25.69
C LEU A 183 39.70 -16.85 25.53
N ASN A 184 39.86 -17.84 24.65
CA ASN A 184 41.15 -18.54 24.44
C ASN A 184 42.11 -17.78 23.52
N THR A 185 41.70 -16.61 23.05
CA THR A 185 42.41 -15.71 22.13
C THR A 185 42.60 -14.34 22.78
N SER A 186 43.60 -13.59 22.33
CA SER A 186 43.84 -12.19 22.72
C SER A 186 44.03 -11.36 21.45
N PRO A 187 43.07 -10.48 21.08
CA PRO A 187 41.80 -10.22 21.75
C PRO A 187 40.85 -11.44 21.76
N SER A 188 39.84 -11.42 22.63
CA SER A 188 38.78 -12.43 22.70
C SER A 188 37.84 -12.30 21.50
N LEU A 189 37.70 -13.37 20.70
CA LEU A 189 36.99 -13.34 19.41
C LEU A 189 35.57 -13.93 19.49
N ASN A 190 34.64 -13.36 18.73
CA ASN A 190 33.32 -13.92 18.47
C ASN A 190 33.39 -15.01 17.41
N TRP A 191 32.66 -16.11 17.60
CA TRP A 191 32.52 -17.21 16.64
C TRP A 191 31.05 -17.29 16.20
N PHE A 192 30.76 -17.54 14.91
CA PHE A 192 29.39 -17.86 14.47
C PHE A 192 28.82 -19.01 15.28
N SER A 193 27.54 -18.91 15.64
CA SER A 193 26.85 -19.95 16.40
C SER A 193 25.44 -20.22 15.88
N ILE A 194 25.04 -21.49 15.92
CA ILE A 194 23.67 -21.93 15.63
C ILE A 194 23.18 -22.79 16.80
N VAL A 195 21.94 -22.58 17.23
CA VAL A 195 21.29 -23.31 18.33
C VAL A 195 19.99 -23.90 17.81
N ARG A 196 19.67 -25.15 18.18
CA ARG A 196 18.36 -25.77 17.92
C ARG A 196 17.63 -26.11 19.21
N LEU A 197 16.39 -25.66 19.31
CA LEU A 197 15.45 -25.99 20.37
C LEU A 197 14.32 -26.89 19.86
N THR A 198 13.79 -27.69 20.77
CA THR A 198 12.50 -28.38 20.63
C THR A 198 11.33 -27.40 20.57
N SER A 199 10.17 -27.87 20.14
CA SER A 199 8.91 -27.11 20.11
C SER A 199 8.39 -26.62 21.47
N VAL A 200 9.05 -26.97 22.58
CA VAL A 200 8.73 -26.55 23.95
C VAL A 200 9.84 -25.71 24.62
N GLY A 201 10.93 -25.43 23.89
CA GLY A 201 12.02 -24.55 24.33
C GLY A 201 13.23 -25.24 24.97
N ALA A 202 13.16 -26.54 25.25
CA ALA A 202 14.34 -27.30 25.66
C ALA A 202 15.33 -27.47 24.49
N LEU A 203 16.64 -27.45 24.76
CA LEU A 203 17.68 -27.72 23.77
C LEU A 203 17.50 -29.07 23.09
N ASP A 204 17.72 -29.10 21.77
CA ASP A 204 17.56 -30.30 20.97
C ASP A 204 18.89 -31.06 20.86
N ILE A 205 19.15 -31.95 21.81
CA ILE A 205 20.38 -32.77 21.87
C ILE A 205 20.64 -33.67 20.64
N THR A 206 19.66 -33.81 19.73
CA THR A 206 19.88 -34.45 18.41
C THR A 206 20.73 -33.60 17.47
N PHE A 207 20.88 -32.30 17.75
CA PHE A 207 21.69 -31.35 16.99
C PHE A 207 23.04 -31.14 17.70
N ASN A 208 24.12 -31.52 17.03
CA ASN A 208 25.51 -31.41 17.51
C ASN A 208 25.73 -31.94 18.95
N ILE A 209 24.98 -32.98 19.37
CA ILE A 209 24.99 -33.63 20.70
C ILE A 209 24.42 -32.78 21.84
N THR A 210 24.52 -31.45 21.79
CA THR A 210 24.19 -30.53 22.89
C THR A 210 23.10 -29.50 22.56
N GLY A 211 22.58 -29.49 21.34
CA GLY A 211 21.68 -28.46 20.84
C GLY A 211 22.37 -27.17 20.40
N VAL A 212 23.71 -27.07 20.51
CA VAL A 212 24.49 -25.87 20.14
C VAL A 212 25.65 -26.19 19.20
N PHE A 213 25.94 -25.29 18.27
CA PHE A 213 27.07 -25.29 17.34
C PHE A 213 27.78 -23.93 17.41
N ALA A 214 29.11 -23.93 17.42
CA ALA A 214 29.94 -22.73 17.30
C ALA A 214 31.17 -23.01 16.43
N LYS A 215 31.60 -22.03 15.63
CA LYS A 215 32.71 -22.18 14.67
C LYS A 215 33.36 -20.85 14.33
N ASN A 216 34.67 -20.76 14.56
CA ASN A 216 35.55 -19.76 13.95
C ASN A 216 36.01 -20.23 12.56
N PHE A 217 36.06 -19.32 11.58
CA PHE A 217 36.46 -19.61 10.20
C PHE A 217 37.96 -19.35 10.01
N VAL A 218 38.48 -18.23 10.53
CA VAL A 218 39.90 -17.86 10.42
C VAL A 218 40.42 -17.35 11.77
N SER A 219 41.57 -17.88 12.21
CA SER A 219 42.21 -17.47 13.46
C SER A 219 42.61 -15.99 13.41
N GLY A 220 42.23 -15.23 14.44
CA GLY A 220 42.47 -13.78 14.51
C GLY A 220 41.32 -12.90 14.01
N TYR A 221 40.19 -13.50 13.62
CA TYR A 221 39.00 -12.79 13.14
C TYR A 221 37.81 -13.00 14.10
N ASP A 222 37.01 -11.96 14.27
CA ASP A 222 35.66 -12.02 14.85
C ASP A 222 34.65 -12.43 13.78
N GLU A 223 33.68 -13.26 14.14
CA GLU A 223 32.56 -13.63 13.27
C GLU A 223 31.20 -13.33 13.91
N PHE A 224 30.39 -12.48 13.25
CA PHE A 224 29.07 -12.03 13.68
C PHE A 224 27.97 -12.60 12.78
N GLY A 225 27.18 -13.55 13.30
CA GLY A 225 26.12 -14.24 12.56
C GLY A 225 24.80 -13.47 12.59
N SER A 226 24.51 -12.69 11.55
CA SER A 226 23.38 -11.74 11.51
C SER A 226 22.04 -12.37 11.09
N SER A 227 22.05 -13.35 10.18
CA SER A 227 20.83 -13.82 9.50
C SER A 227 20.86 -15.32 9.22
N LEU A 228 19.75 -16.00 9.52
CA LEU A 228 19.59 -17.45 9.36
C LEU A 228 18.47 -17.76 8.34
N ALA A 229 18.70 -18.73 7.45
CA ALA A 229 17.66 -19.36 6.65
C ALA A 229 17.81 -20.89 6.62
N ILE A 230 16.75 -21.58 6.18
CA ILE A 230 16.71 -23.04 6.03
C ILE A 230 16.59 -23.35 4.54
N THR A 231 17.44 -24.23 4.01
CA THR A 231 17.41 -24.60 2.58
C THR A 231 16.25 -25.55 2.27
N SER A 232 15.93 -25.72 0.99
CA SER A 232 14.98 -26.74 0.54
C SER A 232 15.42 -28.19 0.83
N GLY A 233 16.68 -28.41 1.19
CA GLY A 233 17.19 -29.69 1.70
C GLY A 233 17.14 -29.83 3.23
N GLY A 234 16.69 -28.80 3.96
CA GLY A 234 16.63 -28.79 5.43
C GLY A 234 17.91 -28.31 6.13
N ASN A 235 19.01 -28.08 5.40
CA ASN A 235 20.25 -27.52 5.96
C ASN A 235 20.04 -26.09 6.47
N TYR A 236 20.87 -25.66 7.41
CA TYR A 236 20.84 -24.32 7.99
C TYR A 236 21.98 -23.47 7.43
N ILE A 237 21.63 -22.31 6.86
CA ILE A 237 22.58 -21.32 6.36
C ILE A 237 22.55 -20.10 7.29
N LEU A 238 23.66 -19.84 7.97
CA LEU A 238 23.91 -18.62 8.73
C LEU A 238 24.90 -17.74 7.95
N GLY A 239 24.54 -16.48 7.78
CA GLY A 239 25.36 -15.48 7.11
C GLY A 239 25.41 -14.18 7.90
N GLY A 240 26.48 -13.43 7.68
CA GLY A 240 26.78 -12.21 8.41
C GLY A 240 28.12 -11.66 7.98
N SER A 241 28.98 -11.32 8.94
CA SER A 241 30.30 -10.71 8.68
C SER A 241 31.41 -11.46 9.39
N GLN A 242 32.56 -11.60 8.74
CA GLN A 242 33.85 -11.85 9.39
C GLN A 242 34.63 -10.51 9.45
N VAL A 243 35.39 -10.27 10.52
CA VAL A 243 36.13 -9.02 10.78
C VAL A 243 37.53 -9.33 11.31
N ASP A 244 38.57 -8.77 10.71
CA ASP A 244 39.96 -8.86 11.21
C ASP A 244 40.09 -8.08 12.53
N SER A 245 40.48 -8.75 13.61
CA SER A 245 40.57 -8.13 14.95
C SER A 245 41.74 -7.15 15.11
N LEU A 246 42.65 -7.06 14.13
CA LEU A 246 43.79 -6.14 14.11
C LEU A 246 43.59 -4.97 13.15
N THR A 247 42.96 -5.20 11.98
CA THR A 247 42.76 -4.14 10.97
C THR A 247 41.33 -3.59 10.91
N SER A 248 40.36 -4.25 11.55
CA SER A 248 38.91 -3.96 11.44
C SER A 248 38.36 -4.03 10.00
N ILE A 249 39.09 -4.63 9.07
CA ILE A 249 38.59 -4.95 7.73
C ILE A 249 37.58 -6.09 7.84
N SER A 250 36.45 -5.99 7.15
CA SER A 250 35.39 -7.01 7.19
C SER A 250 34.98 -7.49 5.81
N GLU A 251 34.53 -8.74 5.74
CA GLU A 251 33.93 -9.35 4.54
C GLU A 251 32.63 -10.09 4.88
N PHE A 252 31.76 -10.27 3.88
CA PHE A 252 30.53 -11.06 4.05
C PHE A 252 30.92 -12.54 4.22
N ALA A 253 30.42 -13.18 5.28
CA ALA A 253 30.78 -14.56 5.61
C ALA A 253 29.54 -15.46 5.77
N VAL A 254 29.64 -16.71 5.32
CA VAL A 254 28.53 -17.68 5.29
C VAL A 254 29.02 -19.06 5.73
N ILE A 255 28.19 -19.76 6.51
CA ILE A 255 28.31 -21.20 6.74
C ILE A 255 26.98 -21.93 6.48
N GLU A 256 27.05 -23.06 5.78
CA GLU A 256 26.00 -24.09 5.76
C GLU A 256 26.38 -25.25 6.71
N ILE A 257 25.44 -25.67 7.54
CA ILE A 257 25.51 -26.90 8.34
C ILE A 257 24.27 -27.78 8.11
N ASP A 258 24.42 -29.08 8.30
CA ASP A 258 23.34 -30.05 8.15
C ASP A 258 22.37 -30.08 9.35
N THR A 259 21.31 -30.88 9.23
CA THR A 259 20.33 -31.08 10.31
C THR A 259 20.88 -31.86 11.53
N ASN A 260 22.12 -32.33 11.49
CA ASN A 260 22.83 -32.93 12.63
C ASN A 260 23.78 -31.91 13.31
N GLY A 261 23.94 -30.71 12.74
CA GLY A 261 24.83 -29.67 13.25
C GLY A 261 26.30 -29.83 12.84
N SER A 262 26.57 -30.47 11.71
CA SER A 262 27.89 -30.63 11.10
C SER A 262 28.03 -29.75 9.84
N PRO A 263 29.18 -29.12 9.57
CA PRO A 263 29.40 -28.39 8.31
C PRO A 263 29.24 -29.28 7.08
N THR A 264 28.64 -28.74 6.02
CA THR A 264 28.40 -29.47 4.77
C THR A 264 29.61 -29.39 3.84
N THR A 265 29.48 -29.85 2.59
CA THR A 265 30.48 -29.63 1.53
C THR A 265 30.29 -28.31 0.77
N PHE A 266 29.54 -27.36 1.34
CA PHE A 266 29.35 -26.02 0.77
C PHE A 266 30.64 -25.19 0.79
N GLY A 267 30.75 -24.26 -0.16
CA GLY A 267 31.84 -23.29 -0.24
C GLY A 267 33.02 -23.79 -1.09
N PRO A 268 33.91 -22.89 -1.57
CA PRO A 268 35.04 -23.29 -2.42
C PRO A 268 36.06 -24.19 -1.72
N SER A 269 36.02 -24.22 -0.38
CA SER A 269 36.85 -25.06 0.50
C SER A 269 36.23 -26.41 0.85
N LEU A 270 34.98 -26.68 0.42
CA LEU A 270 34.18 -27.86 0.79
C LEU A 270 34.06 -28.08 2.31
N SER A 271 34.08 -27.00 3.10
CA SER A 271 34.12 -27.02 4.58
C SER A 271 32.84 -26.49 5.25
N GLY A 272 31.80 -26.25 4.46
CA GLY A 272 30.58 -25.55 4.85
C GLY A 272 30.69 -24.04 4.70
N ILE A 273 31.90 -23.49 4.59
CA ILE A 273 32.20 -22.06 4.74
C ILE A 273 32.53 -21.40 3.40
N PHE A 274 31.93 -20.22 3.17
CA PHE A 274 32.33 -19.31 2.10
C PHE A 274 32.52 -17.88 2.64
N LEU A 275 33.75 -17.37 2.50
CA LEU A 275 34.09 -15.95 2.64
C LEU A 275 33.95 -15.27 1.28
N ILE A 276 33.20 -14.17 1.20
CA ILE A 276 32.81 -13.52 -0.05
C ILE A 276 33.77 -12.35 -0.32
N PRO A 277 34.54 -12.38 -1.43
CA PRO A 277 35.54 -11.35 -1.73
C PRO A 277 35.02 -9.91 -1.64
N HIS A 278 35.88 -8.99 -1.17
CA HIS A 278 35.53 -7.59 -0.99
C HIS A 278 34.85 -6.95 -2.21
N PHE A 279 33.82 -6.16 -1.94
CA PHE A 279 33.04 -5.47 -2.99
C PHE A 279 33.83 -4.34 -3.66
N SER A 280 34.86 -3.80 -3.00
CA SER A 280 35.82 -2.86 -3.59
C SER A 280 37.19 -2.94 -2.90
N ALA A 281 38.21 -2.30 -3.47
CA ALA A 281 39.57 -2.34 -2.91
C ALA A 281 39.61 -1.71 -1.51
N ALA A 282 39.95 -2.53 -0.50
CA ALA A 282 39.95 -2.16 0.91
C ALA A 282 38.61 -1.55 1.38
N SER A 283 37.49 -2.23 1.10
CA SER A 283 36.21 -1.95 1.75
C SER A 283 35.96 -2.82 2.97
N ASN A 284 35.32 -2.23 3.99
CA ASN A 284 34.76 -2.96 5.11
C ASN A 284 33.33 -3.34 4.73
N ASP A 285 33.12 -4.62 4.44
CA ASP A 285 31.85 -5.14 3.95
C ASP A 285 31.16 -5.91 5.08
N SER A 286 29.96 -5.47 5.48
CA SER A 286 29.17 -6.04 6.59
C SER A 286 27.88 -6.68 6.06
N GLY A 287 27.76 -8.00 6.18
CA GLY A 287 26.55 -8.74 5.84
C GLY A 287 25.51 -8.67 6.96
N ALA A 288 24.28 -8.24 6.62
CA ALA A 288 23.20 -8.02 7.59
C ALA A 288 22.03 -9.02 7.45
N SER A 289 21.70 -9.41 6.22
CA SER A 289 20.48 -10.18 5.93
C SER A 289 20.70 -11.19 4.80
N LEU A 290 20.08 -12.37 4.88
CA LEU A 290 20.10 -13.34 3.78
C LEU A 290 18.73 -13.96 3.51
N LYS A 291 18.49 -14.31 2.25
CA LYS A 291 17.30 -15.01 1.77
C LYS A 291 17.68 -16.02 0.68
N ILE A 292 16.85 -17.04 0.50
CA ILE A 292 17.06 -18.08 -0.52
C ILE A 292 16.00 -17.90 -1.61
N GLN A 293 16.42 -17.83 -2.88
CA GLN A 293 15.54 -17.78 -4.04
C GLN A 293 14.92 -19.15 -4.31
N SER A 294 13.81 -19.19 -5.08
CA SER A 294 13.09 -20.42 -5.41
C SER A 294 13.89 -21.42 -6.27
N ASP A 295 15.02 -21.01 -6.83
CA ASP A 295 15.99 -21.86 -7.52
C ASP A 295 17.16 -22.32 -6.62
N GLY A 296 17.08 -22.05 -5.32
CA GLY A 296 18.07 -22.41 -4.30
C GLY A 296 19.27 -21.46 -4.18
N LYS A 297 19.40 -20.42 -5.03
CA LYS A 297 20.47 -19.43 -4.87
C LYS A 297 20.28 -18.63 -3.59
N ILE A 298 21.37 -18.40 -2.84
CA ILE A 298 21.34 -17.57 -1.62
C ILE A 298 21.75 -16.15 -1.99
N VAL A 299 20.95 -15.18 -1.56
CA VAL A 299 21.22 -13.75 -1.72
C VAL A 299 21.52 -13.16 -0.35
N LEU A 300 22.67 -12.52 -0.20
CA LEU A 300 23.09 -11.81 1.00
C LEU A 300 23.10 -10.31 0.73
N GLY A 301 22.48 -9.53 1.61
CA GLY A 301 22.43 -8.08 1.57
C GLY A 301 23.02 -7.44 2.81
N GLY A 302 23.60 -6.27 2.63
CA GLY A 302 24.23 -5.51 3.69
C GLY A 302 24.89 -4.23 3.18
N THR A 303 26.00 -3.87 3.80
CA THR A 303 26.68 -2.58 3.60
C THR A 303 28.13 -2.80 3.18
N SER A 304 28.64 -1.97 2.27
CA SER A 304 30.04 -1.89 1.88
C SER A 304 30.55 -0.47 2.12
N ILE A 305 31.53 -0.33 3.00
CA ILE A 305 32.14 0.96 3.36
C ILE A 305 33.50 1.06 2.68
N SER A 306 33.67 2.00 1.74
CA SER A 306 34.94 2.23 1.07
C SER A 306 36.00 2.83 2.00
N ASN A 307 37.27 2.70 1.61
CA ASN A 307 38.42 3.32 2.29
C ASN A 307 38.35 4.86 2.46
N ILE A 308 37.45 5.55 1.75
CA ILE A 308 37.15 6.99 1.90
C ILE A 308 35.90 7.26 2.78
N GLY A 309 35.40 6.24 3.48
CA GLY A 309 34.28 6.34 4.42
C GLY A 309 32.88 6.28 3.80
N THR A 310 32.73 6.09 2.49
CA THR A 310 31.40 6.02 1.87
C THR A 310 30.77 4.65 2.06
N SER A 311 29.63 4.62 2.74
CA SER A 311 28.78 3.43 2.92
C SER A 311 27.77 3.29 1.77
N ARG A 312 27.66 2.08 1.21
CA ARG A 312 26.76 1.73 0.10
C ARG A 312 26.10 0.37 0.34
N TYR A 313 24.88 0.21 -0.17
CA TYR A 313 24.24 -1.10 -0.31
C TYR A 313 25.07 -2.07 -1.16
N ALA A 314 25.35 -3.23 -0.60
CA ALA A 314 26.08 -4.34 -1.21
C ALA A 314 25.25 -5.63 -1.19
N ILE A 315 25.27 -6.37 -2.29
CA ILE A 315 24.54 -7.65 -2.43
C ILE A 315 25.44 -8.68 -3.12
N ALA A 316 25.66 -9.82 -2.49
CA ALA A 316 26.25 -10.99 -3.12
C ALA A 316 25.15 -12.04 -3.40
N ARG A 317 25.23 -12.72 -4.55
CA ARG A 317 24.47 -13.95 -4.80
C ARG A 317 25.39 -15.13 -5.01
N ILE A 318 25.10 -16.21 -4.32
CA ILE A 318 25.87 -17.45 -4.34
C ILE A 318 24.98 -18.64 -4.73
N THR A 319 25.57 -19.60 -5.42
CA THR A 319 24.92 -20.85 -5.84
C THR A 319 24.57 -21.74 -4.63
N PRO A 320 23.67 -22.72 -4.79
CA PRO A 320 23.38 -23.71 -3.73
C PRO A 320 24.62 -24.48 -3.23
N THR A 321 25.72 -24.51 -3.99
CA THR A 321 26.97 -25.19 -3.66
C THR A 321 28.00 -24.28 -2.97
N GLY A 322 27.71 -22.98 -2.80
CA GLY A 322 28.65 -22.02 -2.20
C GLY A 322 29.74 -21.54 -3.17
N SER A 323 29.34 -21.00 -4.31
CA SER A 323 30.22 -20.23 -5.21
C SER A 323 29.48 -18.99 -5.71
N LEU A 324 30.19 -17.92 -6.11
CA LEU A 324 29.54 -16.72 -6.66
C LEU A 324 28.73 -17.05 -7.93
N ASP A 325 27.50 -16.56 -8.01
CA ASP A 325 26.63 -16.70 -9.19
C ASP A 325 27.06 -15.69 -10.26
N LEU A 326 28.16 -16.00 -10.97
CA LEU A 326 28.85 -15.07 -11.89
C LEU A 326 27.94 -14.26 -12.86
N PRO A 327 26.80 -14.78 -13.37
CA PRO A 327 25.86 -14.00 -14.21
C PRO A 327 25.06 -12.91 -13.48
N PHE A 328 25.16 -12.79 -12.15
CA PHE A 328 24.46 -11.79 -11.34
C PHE A 328 25.31 -10.54 -11.13
N GLY A 329 24.77 -9.37 -11.48
CA GLY A 329 25.45 -8.08 -11.30
C GLY A 329 26.80 -8.05 -12.05
N SER A 330 27.88 -7.86 -11.30
CA SER A 330 29.25 -7.99 -11.76
C SER A 330 29.92 -9.17 -11.03
N GLY A 331 29.92 -10.35 -11.66
CA GLY A 331 30.64 -11.52 -11.14
C GLY A 331 30.02 -12.17 -9.90
N GLY A 332 28.72 -12.04 -9.69
CA GLY A 332 28.01 -12.51 -8.50
C GLY A 332 27.77 -11.43 -7.44
N GLN A 333 28.22 -10.20 -7.68
CA GLN A 333 28.14 -9.08 -6.72
C GLN A 333 27.50 -7.83 -7.32
N ILE A 334 26.83 -7.06 -6.46
CA ILE A 334 26.29 -5.72 -6.73
C ILE A 334 26.84 -4.77 -5.68
N LEU A 335 27.27 -3.60 -6.12
CA LEU A 335 27.61 -2.46 -5.27
C LEU A 335 26.90 -1.23 -5.82
N THR A 336 26.04 -0.61 -5.00
CA THR A 336 25.07 0.37 -5.50
C THR A 336 25.75 1.67 -5.98
N PRO A 337 25.39 2.24 -7.14
CA PRO A 337 26.12 3.37 -7.74
C PRO A 337 26.20 4.63 -6.87
N PHE A 338 27.33 5.34 -6.97
CA PHE A 338 27.65 6.56 -6.21
C PHE A 338 26.88 7.83 -6.67
N THR A 339 25.86 7.71 -7.54
CA THR A 339 25.10 8.85 -8.10
C THR A 339 24.16 9.53 -7.09
N LEU A 340 24.47 9.41 -5.81
CA LEU A 340 23.62 9.70 -4.65
C LEU A 340 24.33 10.57 -3.59
N SER A 341 25.55 11.07 -3.82
CA SER A 341 26.15 12.05 -2.91
C SER A 341 25.20 13.24 -2.73
N PRO A 342 24.82 13.64 -1.49
CA PRO A 342 25.56 13.45 -0.23
C PRO A 342 25.16 12.26 0.66
N TYR A 343 24.40 11.28 0.15
CA TYR A 343 23.86 10.17 0.94
C TYR A 343 24.80 8.95 1.04
N ASN A 344 24.89 8.32 2.23
CA ASN A 344 25.36 6.94 2.38
C ASN A 344 24.16 5.99 2.60
N LEU A 345 24.32 4.70 2.29
CA LEU A 345 23.25 3.70 2.36
C LEU A 345 23.63 2.50 3.24
N THR A 346 23.02 2.37 4.42
CA THR A 346 23.21 1.23 5.33
C THR A 346 22.12 0.19 5.11
N GLY A 347 22.48 -0.98 4.57
CA GLY A 347 21.57 -2.09 4.31
C GLY A 347 21.41 -2.98 5.56
N THR A 348 20.17 -3.16 6.02
CA THR A 348 19.82 -3.93 7.23
C THR A 348 19.02 -5.20 6.91
N SER A 349 18.17 -5.16 5.88
CA SER A 349 17.22 -6.24 5.59
C SER A 349 17.02 -6.45 4.09
N ILE A 350 16.95 -7.72 3.67
CA ILE A 350 16.71 -8.12 2.29
C ILE A 350 15.45 -8.99 2.21
N ASP A 351 14.63 -8.83 1.18
CA ASP A 351 13.47 -9.72 0.91
C ASP A 351 13.24 -9.89 -0.60
N ILE A 352 12.56 -10.97 -1.00
CA ILE A 352 12.44 -11.37 -2.41
C ILE A 352 10.96 -11.36 -2.84
N GLN A 353 10.63 -10.55 -3.84
CA GLN A 353 9.30 -10.52 -4.45
C GLN A 353 9.02 -11.83 -5.21
N SER A 354 7.75 -12.22 -5.33
CA SER A 354 7.31 -13.45 -6.03
C SER A 354 7.69 -13.51 -7.52
N ASN A 355 8.06 -12.38 -8.13
CA ASN A 355 8.61 -12.26 -9.48
C ASN A 355 10.14 -12.44 -9.55
N GLY A 356 10.78 -12.77 -8.42
CA GLY A 356 12.24 -12.94 -8.29
C GLY A 356 13.05 -11.66 -8.14
N LYS A 357 12.42 -10.47 -8.13
CA LYS A 357 13.10 -9.20 -7.83
C LYS A 357 13.49 -9.14 -6.35
N ILE A 358 14.62 -8.51 -6.09
CA ILE A 358 15.25 -8.42 -4.78
C ILE A 358 15.04 -7.01 -4.24
N ILE A 359 14.52 -6.89 -3.01
CA ILE A 359 14.50 -5.64 -2.24
C ILE A 359 15.63 -5.71 -1.23
N LEU A 360 16.53 -4.72 -1.23
CA LEU A 360 17.41 -4.44 -0.09
C LEU A 360 16.98 -3.09 0.49
N GLY A 361 16.96 -2.98 1.80
CA GLY A 361 16.57 -1.76 2.49
C GLY A 361 17.29 -1.56 3.81
N GLY A 362 17.04 -0.39 4.37
CA GLY A 362 17.55 0.01 5.68
C GLY A 362 17.33 1.49 5.91
N TYR A 363 18.41 2.23 6.12
CA TYR A 363 18.39 3.68 6.27
C TYR A 363 19.51 4.35 5.47
N PHE A 364 19.28 5.60 5.09
CA PHE A 364 20.28 6.46 4.47
C PHE A 364 20.56 7.65 5.39
N ASN A 365 21.83 8.04 5.50
CA ASN A 365 22.20 9.26 6.20
C ASN A 365 22.57 10.35 5.18
N ASN A 366 22.05 11.56 5.37
CA ASN A 366 22.43 12.71 4.55
C ASN A 366 23.61 13.43 5.21
N THR A 367 24.80 13.38 4.61
CA THR A 367 26.02 13.98 5.21
C THR A 367 26.00 15.51 5.30
N LEU A 368 24.96 16.19 4.80
CA LEU A 368 24.72 17.63 4.99
C LEU A 368 23.73 17.95 6.12
N THR A 369 22.85 17.03 6.52
CA THR A 369 21.82 17.27 7.56
C THR A 369 21.89 16.33 8.75
N PHE A 370 22.66 15.24 8.65
CA PHE A 370 22.87 14.20 9.68
C PHE A 370 21.60 13.49 10.18
N ALA A 371 20.47 13.68 9.50
CA ALA A 371 19.26 12.87 9.67
C ALA A 371 19.42 11.51 8.98
N ASP A 372 18.90 10.47 9.62
CA ASP A 372 18.72 9.13 9.05
C ASP A 372 17.26 8.98 8.62
N SER A 373 17.00 8.59 7.37
CA SER A 373 15.66 8.26 6.87
C SER A 373 15.63 6.89 6.20
N PHE A 374 14.44 6.28 6.06
CA PHE A 374 14.32 4.96 5.43
C PHE A 374 14.83 4.98 3.98
N SER A 375 15.54 3.92 3.60
CA SER A 375 15.93 3.67 2.21
C SER A 375 15.51 2.28 1.76
N LEU A 376 15.17 2.19 0.46
CA LEU A 376 14.90 0.94 -0.26
C LEU A 376 15.55 1.00 -1.64
N ALA A 377 16.09 -0.12 -2.09
CA ALA A 377 16.56 -0.33 -3.46
C ALA A 377 15.95 -1.63 -4.01
N ARG A 378 15.62 -1.65 -5.31
CA ARG A 378 15.16 -2.85 -5.99
C ARG A 378 16.07 -3.26 -7.14
N TYR A 379 16.28 -4.56 -7.26
CA TYR A 379 17.12 -5.18 -8.28
C TYR A 379 16.34 -6.27 -9.01
N ASN A 380 16.60 -6.40 -10.31
CA ASN A 380 16.06 -7.46 -11.14
C ASN A 380 16.74 -8.81 -10.82
N THR A 381 16.18 -9.90 -11.35
CA THR A 381 16.70 -11.28 -11.17
C THR A 381 18.14 -11.50 -11.67
N ASN A 382 18.67 -10.60 -12.51
CA ASN A 382 20.05 -10.59 -12.98
C ASN A 382 20.97 -9.61 -12.20
N GLY A 383 20.46 -8.94 -11.16
CA GLY A 383 21.22 -7.98 -10.36
C GLY A 383 21.36 -6.57 -10.95
N SER A 384 20.79 -6.31 -12.13
CA SER A 384 20.63 -4.92 -12.61
C SER A 384 19.64 -4.17 -11.71
N ILE A 385 19.90 -2.90 -11.43
CA ILE A 385 19.00 -2.05 -10.64
C ILE A 385 17.68 -1.83 -11.41
N ASP A 386 16.54 -1.92 -10.71
CA ASP A 386 15.24 -1.81 -11.34
C ASP A 386 14.76 -0.37 -11.37
N THR A 387 15.09 0.31 -12.47
CA THR A 387 14.74 1.71 -12.74
C THR A 387 13.22 2.01 -12.76
N THR A 388 12.36 0.98 -12.69
CA THR A 388 10.91 1.13 -12.49
C THR A 388 10.50 1.29 -11.02
N PHE A 389 11.43 1.34 -10.08
CA PHE A 389 11.19 1.53 -8.65
C PHE A 389 11.66 2.91 -8.18
N GLY A 390 10.95 3.49 -7.21
CA GLY A 390 11.29 4.78 -6.62
C GLY A 390 11.09 5.98 -7.55
N LEU A 391 11.61 7.13 -7.13
CA LEU A 391 11.46 8.39 -7.83
C LEU A 391 12.48 8.50 -8.99
N ALA A 392 11.96 8.49 -10.21
CA ALA A 392 12.66 8.86 -11.45
C ALA A 392 13.92 8.03 -11.79
N GLY A 393 13.75 6.73 -12.01
CA GLY A 393 14.68 5.96 -12.86
C GLY A 393 15.96 5.45 -12.20
N ASN A 394 16.16 5.71 -10.90
CA ASN A 394 17.34 5.26 -10.15
C ASN A 394 17.14 3.90 -9.46
N GLY A 395 15.90 3.40 -9.35
CA GLY A 395 15.57 2.14 -8.65
C GLY A 395 15.63 2.23 -7.12
N LEU A 396 15.56 3.44 -6.57
CA LEU A 396 15.79 3.77 -5.17
C LEU A 396 14.69 4.67 -4.60
N ILE A 397 14.30 4.37 -3.36
CA ILE A 397 13.49 5.24 -2.52
C ILE A 397 14.43 5.78 -1.44
N LEU A 398 14.58 7.11 -1.42
CA LEU A 398 15.28 7.88 -0.39
C LEU A 398 14.28 8.95 0.08
N GLU A 399 13.38 8.56 0.99
CA GLU A 399 12.24 9.37 1.41
C GLU A 399 12.20 9.48 2.93
N ASP A 400 12.19 10.71 3.42
CA ASP A 400 11.82 11.09 4.79
C ASP A 400 10.32 10.78 4.98
N ILE A 401 10.00 9.91 5.94
CA ILE A 401 8.63 9.42 6.14
C ILE A 401 7.79 10.43 6.93
N ILE A 402 8.41 11.17 7.84
CA ILE A 402 7.73 12.08 8.78
C ILE A 402 8.30 13.50 8.61
N PRO A 403 8.03 14.15 7.45
CA PRO A 403 8.77 15.32 7.01
C PRO A 403 8.59 16.56 7.87
N GLY A 404 9.72 17.24 8.14
CA GLY A 404 9.77 18.51 8.85
C GLY A 404 10.18 18.43 10.33
N ILE A 405 10.50 17.23 10.82
CA ILE A 405 11.19 16.98 12.09
C ILE A 405 12.63 16.55 11.77
N SER A 406 13.62 16.87 12.61
CA SER A 406 15.01 16.40 12.43
C SER A 406 15.17 14.96 12.92
N ASN A 407 14.47 14.05 12.26
CA ASN A 407 14.30 12.64 12.62
C ASN A 407 15.57 11.78 12.44
N ASN A 408 15.60 10.68 13.20
CA ASN A 408 16.38 9.48 12.85
C ASN A 408 15.41 8.31 12.74
N GLU A 409 15.39 7.67 11.58
CA GLU A 409 14.52 6.55 11.22
C GLU A 409 15.39 5.38 10.74
N SER A 410 15.47 4.33 11.54
CA SER A 410 16.22 3.11 11.19
C SER A 410 15.24 2.06 10.68
N GLY A 411 15.19 1.87 9.36
CA GLY A 411 14.52 0.73 8.75
C GLY A 411 15.32 -0.54 9.08
N ASN A 412 14.72 -1.48 9.81
CA ASN A 412 15.44 -2.63 10.38
C ASN A 412 14.98 -3.97 9.79
N SER A 413 13.74 -4.06 9.29
CA SER A 413 13.21 -5.30 8.72
C SER A 413 12.19 -5.05 7.62
N ILE A 414 12.25 -5.87 6.57
CA ILE A 414 11.34 -5.85 5.41
C ILE A 414 10.51 -7.14 5.37
N ALA A 415 9.24 -7.02 5.00
CA ALA A 415 8.39 -8.15 4.66
C ALA A 415 7.45 -7.78 3.49
N ILE A 416 7.35 -8.67 2.49
CA ILE A 416 6.52 -8.46 1.30
C ILE A 416 5.13 -9.09 1.50
N GLN A 417 4.07 -8.29 1.33
CA GLN A 417 2.68 -8.76 1.36
C GLN A 417 2.33 -9.55 0.09
N THR A 418 1.27 -10.38 0.17
CA THR A 418 0.85 -11.30 -0.91
C THR A 418 0.37 -10.60 -2.18
N ASP A 419 0.05 -9.31 -2.12
CA ASP A 419 -0.25 -8.43 -3.26
C ASP A 419 1.00 -7.76 -3.86
N GLY A 420 2.19 -8.08 -3.33
CA GLY A 420 3.49 -7.57 -3.76
C GLY A 420 3.91 -6.24 -3.11
N LYS A 421 3.08 -5.62 -2.25
CA LYS A 421 3.48 -4.41 -1.50
C LYS A 421 4.58 -4.73 -0.49
N ILE A 422 5.44 -3.74 -0.24
CA ILE A 422 6.63 -3.86 0.58
C ILE A 422 6.36 -3.16 1.91
N VAL A 423 6.38 -3.89 3.02
CA VAL A 423 6.28 -3.32 4.37
C VAL A 423 7.69 -3.21 4.95
N VAL A 424 7.99 -2.09 5.61
CA VAL A 424 9.26 -1.84 6.30
C VAL A 424 8.96 -1.46 7.74
N GLY A 425 9.51 -2.23 8.68
CA GLY A 425 9.43 -1.97 10.12
C GLY A 425 10.76 -1.47 10.67
N GLY A 426 10.70 -0.57 11.65
CA GLY A 426 11.90 0.06 12.20
C GLY A 426 11.68 0.86 13.48
N THR A 427 12.64 1.72 13.78
CA THR A 427 12.61 2.65 14.92
C THR A 427 12.58 4.10 14.42
N PHE A 428 11.74 4.93 15.03
CA PHE A 428 11.64 6.37 14.78
C PHE A 428 11.99 7.15 16.05
N ASN A 429 12.82 8.19 15.94
CA ASN A 429 13.14 9.12 17.02
C ASN A 429 12.50 10.50 16.76
N TYR A 430 11.74 11.02 17.73
CA TYR A 430 11.14 12.35 17.68
C TYR A 430 11.90 13.34 18.59
N PRO A 431 12.81 14.18 18.06
CA PRO A 431 13.36 15.31 18.80
C PRO A 431 12.40 16.51 18.78
N GLY A 432 11.74 16.77 19.91
CA GLY A 432 10.84 17.92 20.05
C GLY A 432 10.04 17.98 21.35
N GLY A 433 10.52 17.37 22.44
CA GLY A 433 9.74 17.14 23.67
C GLY A 433 10.54 17.24 24.97
N GLY A 434 11.34 18.29 25.14
CA GLY A 434 12.21 18.44 26.31
C GLY A 434 13.42 17.50 26.28
N GLU A 435 13.91 17.08 27.45
CA GLU A 435 15.10 16.22 27.57
C GLU A 435 14.83 14.74 27.24
N ASP A 436 13.57 14.36 26.95
CA ASP A 436 13.19 13.00 26.60
C ASP A 436 13.13 12.73 25.09
N VAL A 437 14.19 12.13 24.57
CA VAL A 437 14.20 11.46 23.25
C VAL A 437 13.19 10.32 23.22
N ASN A 438 12.18 10.45 22.36
CA ASN A 438 11.05 9.53 22.25
C ASN A 438 11.25 8.58 21.06
N PHE A 439 11.81 7.41 21.33
CA PHE A 439 11.91 6.31 20.37
C PHE A 439 10.57 5.54 20.28
N LYS A 440 10.09 5.32 19.07
CA LYS A 440 8.82 4.62 18.77
C LYS A 440 9.02 3.53 17.72
N PHE A 441 8.14 2.53 17.73
CA PHE A 441 7.99 1.63 16.58
C PHE A 441 7.40 2.43 15.41
N ILE A 442 7.95 2.22 14.21
CA ILE A 442 7.42 2.77 12.96
C ILE A 442 7.28 1.65 11.92
N LEU A 443 6.18 1.70 11.17
CA LEU A 443 5.83 0.76 10.13
C LEU A 443 5.36 1.52 8.89
N ALA A 444 6.07 1.41 7.78
CA ALA A 444 5.75 2.06 6.50
C ALA A 444 5.40 1.02 5.44
N ARG A 445 4.47 1.33 4.53
CA ARG A 445 4.19 0.47 3.36
C ARG A 445 4.43 1.22 2.06
N TYR A 446 5.16 0.59 1.16
CA TYR A 446 5.44 1.06 -0.20
C TYR A 446 4.79 0.13 -1.22
N PHE A 447 4.36 0.69 -2.34
CA PHE A 447 3.80 -0.10 -3.42
C PHE A 447 4.88 -0.94 -4.13
N GLY A 448 4.55 -2.21 -4.43
CA GLY A 448 5.41 -3.18 -5.11
C GLY A 448 5.77 -2.84 -6.56
N PHE A 449 5.14 -1.81 -7.11
CA PHE A 449 5.47 -1.01 -8.30
C PHE A 449 5.04 0.42 -7.94
N PRO A 450 5.53 1.50 -8.57
CA PRO A 450 4.81 2.77 -8.46
C PRO A 450 3.34 2.52 -8.82
N PRO A 451 2.37 3.05 -8.04
CA PRO A 451 0.97 2.95 -8.43
C PRO A 451 0.82 3.63 -9.79
N ASP A 452 -0.14 3.18 -10.62
CA ASP A 452 -0.50 3.91 -11.84
C ASP A 452 -0.63 5.39 -11.48
N PRO A 453 0.17 6.30 -12.09
CA PRO A 453 0.31 7.66 -11.60
C PRO A 453 -1.08 8.28 -11.52
N PRO A 454 -1.50 8.82 -10.35
CA PRO A 454 -2.90 9.08 -10.04
C PRO A 454 -3.50 9.88 -11.19
N PRO A 455 -4.46 9.27 -11.94
CA PRO A 455 -4.52 9.35 -13.40
C PRO A 455 -4.39 10.80 -13.82
N ASN A 456 -3.21 11.13 -14.37
CA ASN A 456 -2.64 12.48 -14.54
C ASN A 456 -3.72 13.54 -14.40
N PRO A 457 -3.66 14.53 -13.48
CA PRO A 457 -4.72 15.53 -13.29
C PRO A 457 -5.09 16.08 -14.67
N PRO A 458 -6.24 15.68 -15.27
CA PRO A 458 -6.17 15.38 -16.71
C PRO A 458 -5.95 16.65 -17.52
N PRO A 459 -5.31 16.57 -18.71
CA PRO A 459 -4.92 17.75 -19.49
C PRO A 459 -6.19 18.52 -19.89
N ASN A 460 -6.56 19.49 -19.03
CA ASN A 460 -7.92 19.70 -18.50
C ASN A 460 -8.95 18.64 -18.89
N PRO A 461 -9.43 17.74 -17.98
CA PRO A 461 -10.30 16.60 -18.34
C PRO A 461 -11.46 17.09 -19.15
N THR A 462 -11.44 16.82 -20.45
CA THR A 462 -12.18 17.59 -21.46
C THR A 462 -13.65 17.62 -21.04
N PRO A 463 -14.15 18.76 -20.51
CA PRO A 463 -15.20 18.77 -19.50
C PRO A 463 -16.39 17.93 -19.93
N ILE A 464 -16.83 17.00 -19.09
CA ILE A 464 -17.81 16.01 -19.53
C ILE A 464 -19.15 16.72 -19.86
N PRO A 465 -19.76 16.44 -21.03
CA PRO A 465 -20.94 17.15 -21.49
C PRO A 465 -22.21 16.76 -20.74
N ASN A 466 -23.02 17.75 -20.39
CA ASN A 466 -24.33 17.52 -19.77
C ASN A 466 -25.38 17.12 -20.81
N ILE A 467 -25.71 15.83 -20.91
CA ILE A 467 -26.74 15.28 -21.83
C ILE A 467 -27.56 14.18 -21.15
N ASN A 468 -28.87 14.18 -21.40
CA ASN A 468 -29.84 13.29 -20.75
C ASN A 468 -30.21 12.04 -21.59
N ILE A 469 -29.28 11.47 -22.37
CA ILE A 469 -29.48 10.28 -23.22
C ILE A 469 -28.32 9.29 -22.99
N CYS A 470 -28.40 8.50 -21.91
CA CYS A 470 -27.28 7.72 -21.36
C CYS A 470 -27.72 6.73 -20.25
N PHE A 471 -26.80 5.85 -19.84
CA PHE A 471 -26.96 4.79 -18.83
C PHE A 471 -25.81 4.80 -17.80
N PRO A 472 -26.02 4.35 -16.55
CA PRO A 472 -24.90 4.14 -15.61
C PRO A 472 -23.95 3.02 -16.05
N ALA A 473 -22.75 3.01 -15.45
CA ALA A 473 -21.81 1.88 -15.55
C ALA A 473 -22.45 0.55 -15.10
N GLY A 474 -21.92 -0.58 -15.56
CA GLY A 474 -22.46 -1.92 -15.28
C GLY A 474 -23.71 -2.26 -16.10
N THR A 475 -24.27 -1.32 -16.87
CA THR A 475 -25.44 -1.58 -17.72
C THR A 475 -25.04 -2.48 -18.90
N PRO A 476 -25.60 -3.71 -19.02
CA PRO A 476 -25.16 -4.63 -20.05
C PRO A 476 -25.81 -4.33 -21.41
N VAL A 477 -24.99 -4.11 -22.42
CA VAL A 477 -25.38 -4.00 -23.83
C VAL A 477 -25.11 -5.34 -24.51
N LEU A 478 -26.07 -5.82 -25.28
CA LEU A 478 -25.88 -6.99 -26.15
C LEU A 478 -25.14 -6.57 -27.42
N THR A 479 -23.84 -6.89 -27.47
CA THR A 479 -22.98 -6.85 -28.66
C THR A 479 -23.07 -8.16 -29.43
N ASP A 480 -22.52 -8.23 -30.64
CA ASP A 480 -22.43 -9.48 -31.40
C ASP A 480 -21.47 -10.50 -30.73
N GLN A 481 -20.62 -10.03 -29.81
CA GLN A 481 -19.68 -10.82 -29.01
C GLN A 481 -20.26 -11.23 -27.63
N GLY A 482 -21.47 -10.78 -27.28
CA GLY A 482 -22.14 -11.11 -26.01
C GLY A 482 -22.63 -9.88 -25.23
N ASN A 483 -23.09 -10.10 -24.00
CA ASN A 483 -23.49 -9.00 -23.11
C ASN A 483 -22.26 -8.43 -22.38
N LEU A 484 -21.98 -7.15 -22.59
CA LEU A 484 -20.85 -6.44 -21.97
C LEU A 484 -21.35 -5.19 -21.22
N PRO A 485 -20.77 -4.85 -20.05
CA PRO A 485 -21.00 -3.55 -19.41
C PRO A 485 -20.67 -2.40 -20.38
N ILE A 486 -21.54 -1.40 -20.47
CA ILE A 486 -21.48 -0.32 -21.47
C ILE A 486 -20.13 0.42 -21.50
N GLU A 487 -19.48 0.54 -20.35
CA GLU A 487 -18.17 1.18 -20.17
C GLU A 487 -16.97 0.29 -20.53
N GLN A 488 -17.16 -1.03 -20.68
CA GLN A 488 -16.12 -2.02 -21.02
C GLN A 488 -16.10 -2.38 -22.51
N ILE A 489 -17.00 -1.81 -23.31
CA ILE A 489 -17.10 -2.10 -24.74
C ILE A 489 -15.96 -1.39 -25.50
N ASN A 490 -14.87 -2.10 -25.81
CA ASN A 490 -13.84 -1.61 -26.74
C ASN A 490 -14.45 -1.45 -28.16
N PRO A 491 -14.50 -0.24 -28.77
CA PRO A 491 -15.02 -0.03 -30.11
C PRO A 491 -14.20 -0.69 -31.24
N GLU A 492 -12.91 -0.99 -31.01
CA GLU A 492 -12.02 -1.61 -32.00
C GLU A 492 -12.34 -3.10 -32.24
N ILE A 493 -12.99 -3.75 -31.27
CA ILE A 493 -13.21 -5.20 -31.23
C ILE A 493 -14.72 -5.53 -31.31
N HIS A 494 -15.57 -4.72 -30.67
CA HIS A 494 -16.98 -5.05 -30.48
C HIS A 494 -17.89 -4.39 -31.51
N THR A 495 -18.93 -5.11 -31.89
CA THR A 495 -19.89 -4.69 -32.92
C THR A 495 -21.33 -4.85 -32.41
N ILE A 496 -22.26 -4.10 -33.02
CA ILE A 496 -23.70 -4.28 -32.80
C ILE A 496 -24.39 -4.46 -34.15
N HIS A 497 -24.99 -5.64 -34.36
CA HIS A 497 -25.62 -6.03 -35.62
C HIS A 497 -24.62 -6.05 -36.81
N ARG A 498 -23.42 -6.55 -36.55
CA ARG A 498 -22.25 -6.60 -37.45
C ARG A 498 -21.84 -5.24 -37.99
N ARG A 499 -22.02 -4.18 -37.19
CA ARG A 499 -21.58 -2.80 -37.50
C ARG A 499 -20.58 -2.31 -36.46
N PRO A 500 -19.55 -1.54 -36.89
CA PRO A 500 -18.55 -1.00 -35.98
C PRO A 500 -19.16 0.01 -35.01
N ILE A 501 -18.72 -0.05 -33.77
CA ILE A 501 -18.96 0.99 -32.77
C ILE A 501 -17.93 2.10 -33.04
N ILE A 502 -18.35 3.36 -32.99
CA ILE A 502 -17.47 4.52 -33.22
C ILE A 502 -16.84 4.99 -31.91
N ALA A 503 -17.62 5.03 -30.84
CA ALA A 503 -17.16 5.41 -29.51
C ALA A 503 -18.14 4.98 -28.41
N ILE A 504 -17.63 4.84 -27.18
CA ILE A 504 -18.45 4.91 -25.97
C ILE A 504 -18.34 6.33 -25.41
N THR A 505 -19.42 7.10 -25.51
CA THR A 505 -19.44 8.51 -25.11
C THR A 505 -19.75 8.67 -23.63
N GLN A 506 -19.06 9.58 -22.96
CA GLN A 506 -19.25 9.89 -21.54
C GLN A 506 -20.04 11.19 -21.36
N SER A 507 -20.89 11.25 -20.33
CA SER A 507 -21.83 12.35 -20.06
C SER A 507 -22.20 12.44 -18.58
N TYR A 508 -22.73 13.59 -18.17
CA TYR A 508 -23.44 13.78 -16.90
C TYR A 508 -24.89 14.22 -17.16
N MET A 509 -25.79 14.04 -16.20
CA MET A 509 -27.16 14.58 -16.27
C MET A 509 -27.32 15.88 -15.48
N ASN A 510 -28.08 16.80 -16.06
CA ASN A 510 -28.47 18.06 -15.39
C ASN A 510 -29.70 17.91 -14.48
N GLU A 511 -30.31 16.72 -14.42
CA GLU A 511 -31.49 16.38 -13.61
C GLU A 511 -31.05 15.51 -12.42
N ASN A 512 -31.50 15.84 -11.19
CA ASN A 512 -31.13 15.10 -9.98
C ASN A 512 -31.89 13.76 -9.80
N LYS A 513 -32.39 13.19 -10.89
CA LYS A 513 -33.20 11.98 -10.93
C LYS A 513 -32.90 11.17 -12.19
N ILE A 514 -32.93 9.84 -12.04
CA ILE A 514 -32.83 8.87 -13.13
C ILE A 514 -34.03 7.91 -13.06
N VAL A 515 -34.44 7.33 -14.19
CA VAL A 515 -35.59 6.41 -14.23
C VAL A 515 -35.11 5.01 -13.87
N CYS A 516 -35.70 4.43 -12.83
CA CYS A 516 -35.61 3.01 -12.50
C CYS A 516 -36.74 2.27 -13.21
N ILE A 517 -36.39 1.16 -13.87
CA ILE A 517 -37.30 0.22 -14.52
C ILE A 517 -37.06 -1.15 -13.89
N GLU A 518 -38.01 -1.63 -13.10
CA GLU A 518 -37.95 -2.94 -12.48
C GLU A 518 -38.00 -4.08 -13.50
N LYS A 519 -37.50 -5.25 -13.07
CA LYS A 519 -37.65 -6.49 -13.81
C LYS A 519 -39.14 -6.72 -14.17
N HIS A 520 -39.40 -7.06 -15.42
CA HIS A 520 -40.75 -7.33 -15.98
C HIS A 520 -41.70 -6.13 -16.14
N ALA A 521 -41.27 -4.89 -15.90
CA ALA A 521 -42.15 -3.71 -15.92
C ALA A 521 -42.87 -3.42 -17.27
N PHE A 522 -42.37 -3.92 -18.40
CA PHE A 522 -43.00 -3.79 -19.72
C PHE A 522 -43.56 -5.11 -20.29
N GLY A 523 -43.46 -6.21 -19.54
CA GLY A 523 -43.89 -7.55 -19.94
C GLY A 523 -42.99 -8.65 -19.37
N ILE A 524 -43.40 -9.92 -19.53
CA ILE A 524 -42.58 -11.04 -19.06
C ILE A 524 -41.17 -10.99 -19.70
N ASN A 525 -40.16 -11.08 -18.84
CA ASN A 525 -38.74 -10.90 -19.18
C ASN A 525 -38.34 -9.56 -19.87
N VAL A 526 -39.14 -8.49 -19.75
CA VAL A 526 -38.82 -7.15 -20.29
C VAL A 526 -39.04 -6.03 -19.24
N PRO A 527 -37.98 -5.40 -18.72
CA PRO A 527 -36.59 -5.83 -18.81
C PRO A 527 -36.34 -7.15 -18.07
N ASN A 528 -35.23 -7.82 -18.38
CA ASN A 528 -34.83 -9.09 -17.76
C ASN A 528 -34.20 -8.94 -16.36
N ARG A 529 -33.84 -7.70 -15.98
CA ARG A 529 -33.35 -7.27 -14.66
C ARG A 529 -33.68 -5.79 -14.42
N LYS A 530 -33.50 -5.31 -13.19
CA LYS A 530 -33.59 -3.87 -12.87
C LYS A 530 -32.65 -3.07 -13.77
N THR A 531 -33.16 -1.98 -14.35
CA THR A 531 -32.42 -1.12 -15.29
C THR A 531 -32.57 0.34 -14.89
N TYR A 532 -31.47 1.10 -14.90
CA TYR A 532 -31.47 2.54 -14.69
C TYR A 532 -31.16 3.26 -16.01
N ILE A 533 -31.90 4.32 -16.33
CA ILE A 533 -31.84 4.97 -17.65
C ILE A 533 -32.17 6.47 -17.55
N SER A 534 -31.45 7.32 -18.29
CA SER A 534 -31.67 8.76 -18.28
C SER A 534 -33.08 9.14 -18.80
N CYS A 535 -33.64 10.22 -18.26
CA CYS A 535 -35.05 10.61 -18.44
C CYS A 535 -35.52 10.83 -19.90
N TYR A 536 -34.62 11.08 -20.84
CA TYR A 536 -34.96 11.39 -22.24
C TYR A 536 -34.56 10.28 -23.21
N HIS A 537 -33.89 9.24 -22.74
CA HIS A 537 -33.47 8.13 -23.59
C HIS A 537 -34.68 7.41 -24.19
N GLY A 538 -34.67 7.25 -25.51
CA GLY A 538 -35.72 6.58 -26.26
C GLY A 538 -35.75 5.07 -26.03
N ILE A 539 -36.85 4.57 -25.47
CA ILE A 539 -37.18 3.15 -25.38
C ILE A 539 -38.19 2.84 -26.50
N MET A 540 -37.91 1.84 -27.33
CA MET A 540 -38.78 1.42 -28.43
C MET A 540 -39.92 0.55 -27.89
N TYR A 541 -41.13 1.11 -27.85
CA TYR A 541 -42.33 0.47 -27.32
C TYR A 541 -43.50 0.64 -28.29
N LYS A 542 -44.17 -0.47 -28.67
CA LYS A 542 -45.27 -0.51 -29.66
C LYS A 542 -44.95 0.27 -30.95
N ASN A 543 -43.77 0.00 -31.54
CA ASN A 543 -43.22 0.63 -32.73
C ASN A 543 -43.08 2.18 -32.66
N ARG A 544 -42.96 2.74 -31.44
CA ARG A 544 -42.63 4.15 -31.23
C ARG A 544 -41.45 4.27 -30.28
N LEU A 545 -40.53 5.18 -30.59
CA LEU A 545 -39.44 5.55 -29.68
C LEU A 545 -40.00 6.54 -28.65
N ILE A 546 -40.05 6.14 -27.38
CA ILE A 546 -40.67 6.91 -26.29
C ILE A 546 -39.62 7.24 -25.22
N PRO A 547 -39.44 8.51 -24.82
CA PRO A 547 -38.55 8.88 -23.72
C PRO A 547 -38.91 8.18 -22.41
N SER A 548 -37.91 7.59 -21.73
CA SER A 548 -38.07 6.79 -20.50
C SER A 548 -38.97 7.45 -19.42
N LYS A 549 -38.88 8.77 -19.23
CA LYS A 549 -39.71 9.51 -18.26
C LYS A 549 -41.21 9.44 -18.51
N GLN A 550 -41.65 9.10 -19.73
CA GLN A 550 -43.08 8.96 -20.05
C GLN A 550 -43.70 7.63 -19.59
N PHE A 551 -42.89 6.68 -19.12
CA PHE A 551 -43.35 5.41 -18.56
C PHE A 551 -43.52 5.46 -17.04
N VAL A 552 -42.87 6.41 -16.35
CA VAL A 552 -42.95 6.60 -14.90
C VAL A 552 -44.41 6.82 -14.47
N GLY A 553 -44.86 6.02 -13.50
CA GLY A 553 -46.24 6.07 -12.99
C GLY A 553 -47.32 5.57 -13.99
N ARG A 554 -46.95 5.17 -15.21
CA ARG A 554 -47.86 4.52 -16.18
C ARG A 554 -47.70 3.00 -16.22
N PHE A 555 -46.55 2.49 -15.75
CA PHE A 555 -46.25 1.07 -15.64
C PHE A 555 -45.87 0.74 -14.20
N HIS A 556 -46.33 -0.41 -13.71
CA HIS A 556 -45.94 -0.91 -12.40
C HIS A 556 -44.43 -1.22 -12.40
N GLY A 557 -43.72 -0.77 -11.36
CA GLY A 557 -42.26 -0.91 -11.31
C GLY A 557 -41.46 0.13 -12.11
N VAL A 558 -42.06 1.21 -12.63
CA VAL A 558 -41.32 2.32 -13.28
C VAL A 558 -41.46 3.62 -12.51
N TYR A 559 -40.35 4.08 -11.93
CA TYR A 559 -40.31 5.22 -11.00
C TYR A 559 -38.98 5.99 -11.06
N TYR A 560 -38.95 7.20 -10.50
CA TYR A 560 -37.70 7.97 -10.36
C TYR A 560 -36.93 7.54 -9.11
N VAL A 561 -35.62 7.39 -9.23
CA VAL A 561 -34.68 7.40 -8.09
C VAL A 561 -33.81 8.66 -8.14
N LYS A 562 -33.11 8.96 -7.05
CA LYS A 562 -32.09 10.02 -7.03
C LYS A 562 -30.97 9.68 -8.02
N TYR A 563 -30.44 10.70 -8.68
CA TYR A 563 -29.17 10.65 -9.40
C TYR A 563 -28.14 11.41 -8.56
N ASP A 564 -27.01 10.78 -8.27
CA ASP A 564 -26.02 11.28 -7.31
C ASP A 564 -24.81 11.94 -7.96
N GLY A 565 -24.82 12.04 -9.30
CA GLY A 565 -23.76 12.67 -10.10
C GLY A 565 -22.78 11.67 -10.71
N GLU A 566 -23.12 10.37 -10.70
CA GLU A 566 -22.30 9.33 -11.28
C GLU A 566 -22.17 9.49 -12.81
N LYS A 567 -21.04 9.04 -13.38
CA LYS A 567 -20.77 9.17 -14.81
C LYS A 567 -21.69 8.25 -15.63
N LEU A 568 -22.25 8.78 -16.72
CA LEU A 568 -23.21 8.08 -17.57
C LEU A 568 -22.67 7.92 -19.01
N TYR A 569 -23.00 6.80 -19.64
CA TYR A 569 -22.42 6.31 -20.89
C TYR A 569 -23.49 6.14 -21.99
N ASN A 570 -23.08 6.21 -23.25
CA ASN A 570 -23.91 5.82 -24.40
C ASN A 570 -23.04 5.29 -25.54
N VAL A 571 -23.59 4.40 -26.38
CA VAL A 571 -22.91 3.81 -27.55
C VAL A 571 -23.15 4.68 -28.78
N LEU A 572 -22.08 5.14 -29.44
CA LEU A 572 -22.15 5.82 -30.73
C LEU A 572 -21.86 4.83 -31.87
N MET A 573 -22.78 4.76 -32.83
CA MET A 573 -22.63 4.00 -34.09
C MET A 573 -22.49 4.96 -35.27
N GLU A 574 -21.98 4.50 -36.42
CA GLU A 574 -21.89 5.28 -37.68
C GLU A 574 -23.25 5.93 -38.06
N ARG A 575 -24.36 5.23 -37.75
CA ARG A 575 -25.73 5.69 -38.01
C ARG A 575 -26.58 5.47 -36.77
N HIS A 576 -27.50 6.40 -36.48
CA HIS A 576 -28.47 6.25 -35.40
C HIS A 576 -29.32 5.00 -35.62
N GLN A 577 -29.28 4.07 -34.66
CA GLN A 577 -30.01 2.81 -34.72
C GLN A 577 -30.51 2.42 -33.32
N LEU A 578 -31.02 1.20 -33.19
CA LEU A 578 -31.37 0.63 -31.89
C LEU A 578 -30.27 -0.32 -31.42
N MET A 579 -30.13 -0.45 -30.10
CA MET A 579 -29.36 -1.49 -29.42
C MET A 579 -30.25 -2.22 -28.40
N MET A 580 -29.75 -3.33 -27.87
CA MET A 580 -30.46 -4.18 -26.91
C MET A 580 -29.82 -4.07 -25.52
N ILE A 581 -30.58 -3.65 -24.52
CA ILE A 581 -30.17 -3.57 -23.12
C ILE A 581 -31.24 -4.25 -22.25
N ASN A 582 -30.85 -5.26 -21.47
CA ASN A 582 -31.75 -6.01 -20.58
C ASN A 582 -33.08 -6.46 -21.23
N ASN A 583 -33.04 -6.99 -22.46
CA ASN A 583 -34.20 -7.32 -23.32
C ASN A 583 -35.06 -6.15 -23.83
N MET A 584 -34.71 -4.89 -23.54
CA MET A 584 -35.36 -3.70 -24.12
C MET A 584 -34.62 -3.24 -25.37
N LYS A 585 -35.38 -2.84 -26.40
CA LYS A 585 -34.84 -2.08 -27.54
C LYS A 585 -34.77 -0.60 -27.16
N VAL A 586 -33.59 -0.02 -27.23
CA VAL A 586 -33.30 1.39 -26.88
C VAL A 586 -32.47 2.04 -27.97
N GLU A 587 -32.41 3.37 -28.04
CA GLU A 587 -31.63 4.06 -29.07
C GLU A 587 -30.12 4.08 -28.79
N THR A 588 -29.31 4.08 -29.85
CA THR A 588 -27.90 4.47 -29.75
C THR A 588 -27.79 5.99 -29.69
N LEU A 589 -26.62 6.54 -29.36
CA LEU A 589 -26.38 7.97 -29.58
C LEU A 589 -26.52 8.29 -31.08
N ASN A 590 -27.27 9.35 -31.39
CA ASN A 590 -27.44 9.83 -32.76
C ASN A 590 -26.19 10.62 -33.22
N PRO A 591 -25.57 10.34 -34.38
CA PRO A 591 -24.39 11.07 -34.87
C PRO A 591 -24.58 12.59 -35.05
N LYS A 592 -25.82 13.08 -35.18
CA LYS A 592 -26.12 14.52 -35.23
C LYS A 592 -26.09 15.20 -33.85
N ASN A 593 -26.09 14.42 -32.76
CA ASN A 593 -25.95 14.94 -31.39
C ASN A 593 -24.59 15.65 -31.25
N ILE A 594 -24.59 16.81 -30.61
CA ILE A 594 -23.37 17.61 -30.41
C ILE A 594 -22.26 16.85 -29.68
N VAL A 595 -22.61 15.91 -28.79
CA VAL A 595 -21.62 15.04 -28.12
C VAL A 595 -21.04 14.01 -29.06
N ALA A 596 -21.81 13.44 -29.99
CA ALA A 596 -21.25 12.52 -30.99
C ALA A 596 -20.16 13.22 -31.83
N LYS A 597 -20.37 14.50 -32.17
CA LYS A 597 -19.40 15.33 -32.90
C LYS A 597 -18.07 15.55 -32.17
N LEU A 598 -18.03 15.44 -30.83
CA LEU A 598 -16.78 15.52 -30.05
C LEU A 598 -15.89 14.26 -30.23
N TYR A 599 -16.50 13.14 -30.63
CA TYR A 599 -15.84 11.87 -30.87
C TYR A 599 -15.58 11.60 -32.36
N THR A 600 -16.40 12.15 -33.28
CA THR A 600 -16.23 11.96 -34.74
C THR A 600 -15.33 12.99 -35.42
N ASN A 601 -15.03 14.12 -34.78
CA ASN A 601 -14.30 15.23 -35.39
C ASN A 601 -12.89 15.37 -34.79
N ASN A 602 -11.92 15.70 -35.64
CA ASN A 602 -10.50 15.90 -35.28
C ASN A 602 -10.23 17.24 -34.56
N TYR A 603 -11.03 17.55 -33.53
CA TYR A 603 -10.75 18.67 -32.61
C TYR A 603 -9.57 18.33 -31.69
N SER A 604 -8.73 19.32 -31.41
CA SER A 604 -7.76 19.29 -30.31
C SER A 604 -8.45 19.23 -28.93
N ASN A 605 -7.70 18.85 -27.90
CA ASN A 605 -8.24 18.80 -26.52
C ASN A 605 -8.67 20.19 -26.00
N GLU A 606 -8.02 21.27 -26.46
CA GLU A 606 -8.38 22.65 -26.12
C GLU A 606 -9.70 23.07 -26.79
N GLU A 607 -9.87 22.77 -28.08
CA GLU A 607 -11.12 23.03 -28.80
C GLU A 607 -12.29 22.27 -28.20
N LYS A 608 -12.13 20.96 -27.95
CA LYS A 608 -13.16 20.15 -27.26
C LYS A 608 -13.48 20.72 -25.89
N THR A 609 -12.47 21.20 -25.15
CA THR A 609 -12.67 21.81 -23.83
C THR A 609 -13.50 23.08 -23.92
N LYS A 610 -13.16 23.99 -24.85
CA LYS A 610 -13.91 25.22 -25.09
C LYS A 610 -15.36 24.95 -25.48
N ILE A 611 -15.58 24.03 -26.43
CA ILE A 611 -16.91 23.64 -26.91
C ILE A 611 -17.78 23.13 -25.74
N ILE A 612 -17.25 22.27 -24.86
CA ILE A 612 -18.09 21.68 -23.82
C ILE A 612 -18.28 22.60 -22.61
N LEU A 613 -17.34 23.51 -22.31
CA LEU A 613 -17.60 24.60 -21.37
C LEU A 613 -18.78 25.46 -21.85
N GLU A 614 -18.75 25.90 -23.11
CA GLU A 614 -19.83 26.67 -23.73
C GLU A 614 -21.16 25.89 -23.74
N MET A 615 -21.16 24.60 -24.06
CA MET A 615 -22.35 23.75 -23.95
C MET A 615 -22.89 23.66 -22.52
N ASN A 616 -22.01 23.48 -21.53
CA ASN A 616 -22.40 23.30 -20.13
C ASN A 616 -22.91 24.62 -19.52
N GLU A 617 -22.37 25.77 -19.90
CA GLU A 617 -22.94 27.08 -19.53
C GLU A 617 -24.28 27.34 -20.22
N ASN A 618 -24.41 27.07 -21.53
CA ASN A 618 -25.71 27.17 -22.21
C ASN A 618 -26.77 26.25 -21.59
N ALA A 619 -26.39 25.08 -21.06
CA ALA A 619 -27.28 24.19 -20.32
C ALA A 619 -27.66 24.73 -18.92
N LYS A 620 -26.76 25.44 -18.22
CA LYS A 620 -27.07 26.17 -16.98
C LYS A 620 -27.98 27.37 -17.24
N ASN A 621 -27.70 28.16 -18.28
CA ASN A 621 -28.45 29.39 -18.60
C ASN A 621 -29.89 29.07 -19.05
N LYS A 622 -30.11 27.91 -19.69
CA LYS A 622 -31.46 27.37 -19.96
C LYS A 622 -32.25 26.99 -18.69
N LYS A 623 -31.61 26.76 -17.53
CA LYS A 623 -32.34 26.72 -16.25
C LYS A 623 -32.70 28.14 -15.78
N HIS A 624 -31.79 29.11 -15.88
CA HIS A 624 -32.02 30.48 -15.40
C HIS A 624 -33.29 31.12 -15.98
N HIS A 625 -33.45 31.13 -17.30
CA HIS A 625 -34.67 31.67 -17.92
C HIS A 625 -35.97 30.91 -17.57
N LEU A 626 -35.90 29.66 -17.08
CA LEU A 626 -37.05 28.91 -16.58
C LEU A 626 -37.41 29.23 -15.12
N TYR A 627 -36.49 29.82 -14.36
CA TYR A 627 -36.72 30.33 -13.00
C TYR A 627 -37.03 31.84 -12.99
N GLU A 628 -36.42 32.62 -13.87
CA GLU A 628 -36.68 34.06 -14.02
C GLU A 628 -38.13 34.34 -14.43
N THR A 629 -38.72 33.54 -15.34
CA THR A 629 -40.15 33.62 -15.70
C THR A 629 -41.09 33.14 -14.59
N LYS A 630 -40.62 32.94 -13.35
CA LYS A 630 -41.42 32.49 -12.20
C LYS A 630 -41.24 33.26 -10.89
N ASN A 631 -40.41 34.31 -10.88
CA ASN A 631 -40.26 35.20 -9.71
C ASN A 631 -40.98 36.56 -9.88
N GLY A 632 -42.00 36.63 -10.74
CA GLY A 632 -42.95 37.74 -10.77
C GLY A 632 -43.89 37.71 -9.57
N TYR A 633 -43.44 38.20 -8.42
CA TYR A 633 -44.28 38.39 -7.23
C TYR A 633 -45.10 39.69 -7.37
N GLU A 634 -46.31 39.59 -7.92
CA GLU A 634 -47.38 40.54 -7.56
C GLU A 634 -48.15 40.02 -6.36
N THR A 635 -48.24 40.85 -5.32
CA THR A 635 -48.89 40.51 -4.06
C THR A 635 -50.39 40.74 -4.12
N ILE A 636 -51.18 39.65 -4.14
CA ILE A 636 -52.60 39.70 -3.77
C ILE A 636 -52.87 38.69 -2.64
N THR A 637 -53.72 39.14 -1.72
CA THR A 637 -54.10 38.55 -0.43
C THR A 637 -54.39 37.05 -0.44
N GLY A 638 -53.89 36.34 0.57
CA GLY A 638 -54.12 34.90 0.75
C GLY A 638 -55.32 34.57 1.65
N ASN A 639 -55.73 33.30 1.64
CA ASN A 639 -56.47 32.69 2.75
C ASN A 639 -56.23 31.17 2.76
N PHE A 640 -55.45 30.68 3.73
CA PHE A 640 -55.17 29.25 3.93
C PHE A 640 -56.05 28.66 5.04
N THR A 641 -57.02 27.82 4.68
CA THR A 641 -57.77 27.00 5.66
C THR A 641 -57.10 25.62 5.83
N ARG A 642 -56.72 25.30 7.07
CA ARG A 642 -56.07 24.05 7.46
C ARG A 642 -57.03 22.84 7.45
N ARG A 643 -56.52 21.66 7.06
CA ARG A 643 -56.58 20.36 7.81
C ARG A 643 -55.62 19.38 7.10
N ARG A 644 -54.56 18.89 7.77
CA ARG A 644 -54.49 17.77 8.74
C ARG A 644 -54.86 16.41 8.13
N PHE A 645 -53.91 15.48 8.15
CA PHE A 645 -54.08 14.06 7.86
C PHE A 645 -54.95 13.35 8.90
N SER A 646 -55.60 12.25 8.50
CA SER A 646 -56.12 11.21 9.39
C SER A 646 -56.04 9.82 8.73
N VAL A 647 -56.08 8.76 9.54
CA VAL A 647 -55.59 7.41 9.23
C VAL A 647 -56.65 6.49 8.58
N ILE A 648 -56.15 5.48 7.85
CA ILE A 648 -56.85 4.33 7.25
C ILE A 648 -57.87 3.66 8.20
N LYS A 649 -59.06 3.29 7.67
CA LYS A 649 -59.69 1.97 7.93
C LYS A 649 -60.84 1.60 6.97
N HIS A 650 -60.71 0.41 6.39
CA HIS A 650 -61.75 -0.54 5.94
C HIS A 650 -62.66 -0.24 4.73
N ASN A 651 -62.70 -1.24 3.84
CA ASN A 651 -63.76 -1.56 2.86
C ASN A 651 -65.01 -2.10 3.62
N PRO A 652 -66.25 -2.18 3.05
CA PRO A 652 -66.49 -2.89 1.78
C PRO A 652 -67.71 -2.46 0.91
N ILE A 653 -67.92 -3.21 -0.19
CA ILE A 653 -69.21 -3.55 -0.86
C ILE A 653 -69.91 -2.51 -1.80
N ILE A 654 -69.93 -2.88 -3.09
CA ILE A 654 -71.02 -2.83 -4.09
C ILE A 654 -71.93 -1.59 -4.17
N SER A 655 -71.86 -0.85 -5.29
CA SER A 655 -72.92 -0.82 -6.32
C SER A 655 -72.59 0.07 -7.54
N ARG A 656 -73.39 -0.08 -8.61
CA ARG A 656 -73.33 0.72 -9.85
C ARG A 656 -74.13 2.03 -9.67
N ILE A 657 -73.79 3.06 -10.45
CA ILE A 657 -74.74 3.79 -11.33
C ILE A 657 -73.94 4.69 -12.30
N ASN A 658 -74.53 4.99 -13.46
CA ASN A 658 -73.91 5.72 -14.58
C ASN A 658 -74.85 6.88 -15.03
N PHE A 659 -74.49 7.57 -16.13
CA PHE A 659 -75.24 8.64 -16.85
C PHE A 659 -74.89 10.10 -16.45
N HIS A 660 -74.20 10.87 -17.32
CA HIS A 660 -74.71 11.79 -18.37
C HIS A 660 -75.25 13.13 -17.80
N THR A 661 -75.13 14.35 -18.38
CA THR A 661 -74.53 14.92 -19.62
C THR A 661 -74.26 16.45 -19.38
N ARG A 662 -73.93 17.40 -20.29
CA ARG A 662 -73.92 17.47 -21.78
C ARG A 662 -72.85 18.47 -22.31
N LYS A 663 -72.18 18.08 -23.40
CA LYS A 663 -71.46 18.87 -24.43
C LYS A 663 -72.02 20.27 -24.81
N HIS A 664 -71.13 21.23 -25.08
CA HIS A 664 -71.04 22.17 -26.23
C HIS A 664 -69.54 22.63 -26.29
N TYR A 665 -68.75 22.77 -27.38
CA TYR A 665 -68.90 23.26 -28.78
C TYR A 665 -69.09 24.79 -28.87
N LEU A 666 -68.35 25.60 -29.66
CA LEU A 666 -67.48 25.41 -30.86
C LEU A 666 -66.43 26.56 -31.00
N ASN A 667 -65.33 26.35 -31.78
CA ASN A 667 -64.59 27.25 -32.72
C ASN A 667 -64.19 28.72 -32.33
N ASN A 668 -63.25 29.46 -32.96
CA ASN A 668 -62.26 29.25 -34.04
C ASN A 668 -61.12 30.33 -34.01
N ASN A 669 -60.11 30.19 -34.89
CA ASN A 669 -59.33 31.18 -35.68
C ASN A 669 -59.51 32.73 -35.44
N GLN A 670 -58.55 33.65 -35.71
CA GLN A 670 -57.14 33.62 -36.18
C GLN A 670 -56.48 35.03 -36.04
N TYR A 671 -55.17 35.12 -36.33
CA TYR A 671 -54.36 36.30 -36.77
C TYR A 671 -54.84 37.77 -36.56
N SER A 672 -53.94 38.61 -36.05
CA SER A 672 -53.29 39.71 -36.84
C SER A 672 -52.16 40.42 -36.05
N HIS A 673 -51.62 41.54 -36.56
CA HIS A 673 -50.29 42.10 -36.24
C HIS A 673 -50.36 43.64 -36.04
N THR A 674 -49.27 44.26 -35.52
CA THR A 674 -48.87 45.71 -35.70
C THR A 674 -49.77 46.79 -34.99
N VAL A 675 -49.35 48.02 -34.58
CA VAL A 675 -48.07 48.78 -34.62
C VAL A 675 -48.09 50.10 -33.76
N ARG A 676 -46.92 50.63 -33.31
CA ARG A 676 -46.64 52.04 -32.86
C ARG A 676 -47.32 52.55 -31.54
N HIS A 677 -47.00 53.70 -30.92
CA HIS A 677 -46.05 54.83 -31.19
C HIS A 677 -45.60 55.62 -29.91
N HIS A 678 -44.57 56.48 -30.06
CA HIS A 678 -44.28 57.76 -29.34
C HIS A 678 -43.87 57.76 -27.83
N ASN A 679 -42.72 58.37 -27.44
CA ASN A 679 -42.34 59.80 -27.20
C ASN A 679 -42.70 60.28 -25.76
N HIS A 680 -42.04 61.25 -25.07
CA HIS A 680 -41.11 62.34 -25.45
C HIS A 680 -40.25 62.83 -24.24
N HIS A 681 -39.11 63.52 -24.51
CA HIS A 681 -38.53 64.68 -23.77
C HIS A 681 -38.01 64.52 -22.29
N GLN A 682 -37.03 65.28 -21.77
CA GLN A 682 -36.03 66.21 -22.39
C GLN A 682 -34.70 66.36 -21.58
N MET A 683 -33.85 67.29 -22.02
CA MET A 683 -32.44 67.57 -21.66
C MET A 683 -32.27 68.21 -20.25
N ILE A 684 -31.06 68.40 -19.68
CA ILE A 684 -30.05 69.46 -20.00
C ILE A 684 -28.62 69.05 -19.54
N ARG A 685 -27.56 69.68 -20.11
CA ARG A 685 -26.09 69.50 -19.83
C ARG A 685 -25.48 70.86 -19.35
N PRO A 686 -24.14 71.13 -19.24
CA PRO A 686 -22.90 70.31 -19.27
C PRO A 686 -22.03 70.55 -17.96
N THR A 687 -20.69 70.70 -17.82
CA THR A 687 -19.48 70.80 -18.70
C THR A 687 -18.16 70.65 -17.89
N ILE A 688 -17.07 70.08 -18.49
CA ILE A 688 -15.62 70.47 -18.39
C ILE A 688 -14.93 70.57 -16.98
N LYS A 689 -13.74 69.99 -16.70
CA LYS A 689 -12.39 70.38 -17.21
C LYS A 689 -11.27 69.34 -16.96
N LEU A 690 -10.10 69.54 -17.59
CA LEU A 690 -8.81 68.83 -17.40
C LEU A 690 -8.04 69.40 -16.15
N THR A 691 -6.89 68.91 -15.65
CA THR A 691 -5.60 68.45 -16.26
C THR A 691 -4.73 67.60 -15.27
N PRO A 692 -3.64 66.93 -15.72
CA PRO A 692 -2.82 66.03 -14.89
C PRO A 692 -1.56 66.68 -14.25
N TYR A 693 -0.83 65.93 -13.42
CA TYR A 693 0.52 66.28 -12.93
C TYR A 693 1.49 65.08 -12.91
N THR A 694 2.79 65.35 -13.03
CA THR A 694 3.92 64.40 -12.95
C THR A 694 5.12 65.05 -12.20
N PHE A 695 6.24 64.32 -12.04
CA PHE A 695 7.54 64.65 -11.38
C PHE A 695 7.73 64.09 -9.95
N LYS A 696 8.93 63.67 -9.50
CA LYS A 696 10.13 63.14 -10.21
C LYS A 696 11.10 62.42 -9.23
N HIS A 697 11.85 61.44 -9.76
CA HIS A 697 13.17 60.92 -9.33
C HIS A 697 13.51 60.57 -7.85
N GLY A 698 14.06 59.36 -7.69
CA GLY A 698 15.06 59.01 -6.67
C GLY A 698 16.06 57.97 -7.20
N ARG A 699 17.35 58.31 -7.24
CA ARG A 699 18.49 57.36 -7.38
C ARG A 699 19.08 57.15 -5.95
N ARG A 700 19.95 56.18 -5.61
CA ARG A 700 20.84 55.27 -6.37
C ARG A 700 21.28 54.12 -5.43
N ARG A 701 21.75 53.00 -6.02
CA ARG A 701 22.74 52.02 -5.49
C ARG A 701 23.27 52.23 -4.05
N ARG A 702 23.31 51.14 -3.28
CA ARG A 702 24.57 50.38 -3.20
C ARG A 702 24.31 48.89 -3.38
#